data_AF-A0A7K0QVB8-F1
#
_entry.id   AF-A0A7K0QVB8-F1
#
_cell.length_a   1.000
_cell.length_b   1.000
_cell.length_c   1.000
_cell.angle_alpha   90.00
_cell.angle_beta   90.00
_cell.angle_gamma   90.00
#
_symmetry.space_group_name_H-M   'P 1'
#
loop_
_entity.id
_entity.type
_entity.pdbx_description
1 polymer ?
#
loop_
_entity_poly.entity_id
_entity_poly.type
_entity_poly.pdbx_seq_one_letter_code
_entity_poly.pdbx_strand_id
1 'polypeptide(L)'
;MELPSHYSVEYRKVGESTWTSFQDGVSPTTSATISGLSGSSLYEFRVSAWNSRQSGWSARASVVATGDFSSCVVMASGSAQCWGDNTNLQAGHGVLYFEGPGQVDNLDGTGPDKTVVSVAAGSAHSCAVLENGSAKCWGAGFSGRLGDGSGETSGSPLFVAGLDGTSPGKSVVAIAAGSGHTCAVLGDGSAKCWGTNFSGQLGNGTTASALEPVAVADLDGTSLGKTALSISAGAAQSCAVLADGSAKCWGSNTSGRLGRGTDEDSLVPVLVSGLTGGMPATTVRSIATAVQHTCVVLGTGGVSCWGANFNGQLGDGTTNASNTPVAVPDIDGTTPAKTAIAVSLGEAHTCALLATGAVKCWGGDDRSELGSGPGTSLTPVMVTDIDGTSLDKTAVALAVGGAHSCVVLATGGTKCWGTNTRGELGSDTGITYTTPITVPSLEGASQQPKVTTPSFGATAPIEAPGAPTGVTAANPTTLSLEVSWTPPAFDGGSPILAYYVQYRIAGSIPWLEFARDDSPATSVIVTGLASDTLYEFNVAAAVDSAVGAYTSTATATRTLSGGPGAPTNVVASAPTATQIGVAWTSPTATGTSSISDYVVQYRTLTAQTWSSASHVRSTRTLMAVSGLAAGTTYVFRVAAVNGAGPGEYSAESNSVVTLILPGVPGKPKIVTRSNTSVSISWTAAVANGSPIGSNLVEYQADGGAWKSPVPATSIARAVTFAVKEGSTYVFRVKAISAAGTGPSSPVSLSALAASAPSAPIQLTAGTTNLAGQIAVAWGKANLRGVPYGRYTVAWKVKGGAWQAEEDPVLLWRHTITGLKKGVTYFVRVTVTTIEGSAASTSVGILITK
;
A
#
# COMPACT_ATOMS: atom_id res chain seq x y z
N MET A 1 52.62 19.61 1.50
CA MET A 1 51.99 19.83 2.81
C MET A 1 51.73 21.32 2.91
N GLU A 2 50.51 21.76 2.61
CA GLU A 2 50.06 23.14 2.87
C GLU A 2 49.00 23.07 3.98
N LEU A 3 49.20 23.85 5.05
CA LEU A 3 48.20 24.06 6.10
C LEU A 3 47.07 24.95 5.55
N PRO A 4 45.83 24.85 6.07
CA PRO A 4 44.72 25.61 5.52
C PRO A 4 44.92 27.11 5.63
N SER A 5 44.70 27.82 4.52
CA SER A 5 44.95 29.27 4.41
C SER A 5 43.82 30.14 4.95
N HIS A 6 42.63 29.57 5.16
CA HIS A 6 41.47 30.31 5.65
C HIS A 6 40.56 29.45 6.54
N TYR A 7 40.02 30.07 7.58
CA TYR A 7 38.96 29.52 8.41
C TYR A 7 38.05 30.63 8.94
N SER A 8 36.77 30.30 9.15
CA SER A 8 35.82 31.12 9.90
C SER A 8 35.32 30.35 11.12
N VAL A 9 35.20 31.05 12.24
CA VAL A 9 34.59 30.52 13.47
C VAL A 9 33.31 31.31 13.73
N GLU A 10 32.20 30.59 13.85
CA GLU A 10 30.89 31.16 14.14
C GLU A 10 30.36 30.59 15.44
N TYR A 11 29.64 31.42 16.20
CA TYR A 11 29.00 31.00 17.44
C TYR A 11 27.60 31.60 17.57
N ARG A 12 26.74 30.91 18.32
CA ARG A 12 25.43 31.42 18.72
C ARG A 12 25.04 30.91 20.10
N LYS A 13 24.13 31.59 20.78
CA LYS A 13 23.56 31.07 22.02
C LYS A 13 22.53 29.99 21.70
N VAL A 14 22.52 28.89 22.47
CA VAL A 14 21.56 27.79 22.28
C VAL A 14 20.13 28.35 22.35
N GLY A 15 19.36 28.19 21.27
CA GLY A 15 18.00 28.72 21.11
C GLY A 15 17.87 29.93 20.18
N GLU A 16 18.98 30.53 19.71
CA GLU A 16 18.96 31.61 18.72
C GLU A 16 19.08 31.08 17.27
N SER A 17 18.39 31.73 16.32
CA SER A 17 18.40 31.33 14.92
C SER A 17 19.57 31.90 14.11
N THR A 18 20.28 32.89 14.64
CA THR A 18 21.33 33.64 13.92
C THR A 18 22.71 33.33 14.46
N TRP A 19 23.67 33.11 13.56
CA TRP A 19 25.07 32.85 13.87
C TRP A 19 25.88 34.15 13.80
N THR A 20 26.76 34.36 14.77
CA THR A 20 27.68 35.51 14.81
C THR A 20 29.08 35.04 14.43
N SER A 21 29.72 35.71 13.46
CA SER A 21 31.08 35.37 13.02
C SER A 21 32.15 36.14 13.80
N PHE A 22 33.25 35.46 14.15
CA PHE A 22 34.28 36.04 15.02
C PHE A 22 35.61 36.36 14.32
N GLN A 23 35.97 35.74 13.19
CA GLN A 23 37.12 36.13 12.35
C GLN A 23 37.06 35.53 10.94
N ASP A 24 37.61 36.26 9.97
CA ASP A 24 37.94 35.80 8.61
C ASP A 24 39.42 36.18 8.37
N GLY A 25 40.34 35.25 8.64
CA GLY A 25 41.75 35.56 8.81
C GLY A 25 42.70 34.50 8.24
N VAL A 26 43.76 34.97 7.57
CA VAL A 26 44.87 34.16 7.07
C VAL A 26 45.90 34.05 8.20
N SER A 27 45.91 32.94 8.95
CA SER A 27 46.92 32.71 9.98
C SER A 27 47.32 31.23 10.07
N PRO A 28 48.62 30.90 10.21
CA PRO A 28 49.11 29.52 10.30
C PRO A 28 48.89 28.87 11.68
N THR A 29 48.14 29.51 12.60
CA THR A 29 47.91 29.01 13.97
C THR A 29 46.55 28.32 14.12
N THR A 30 46.54 27.10 14.64
CA THR A 30 45.37 26.21 14.84
C THR A 30 44.45 26.58 16.03
N SER A 31 44.44 27.85 16.48
CA SER A 31 43.66 28.27 17.66
C SER A 31 43.16 29.71 17.56
N ALA A 32 41.91 29.95 17.94
CA ALA A 32 41.28 31.27 18.04
C ALA A 32 40.63 31.45 19.44
N THR A 33 40.69 32.65 20.00
CA THR A 33 40.12 32.96 21.34
C THR A 33 38.92 33.89 21.19
N ILE A 34 37.71 33.40 21.48
CA ILE A 34 36.47 34.21 21.49
C ILE A 34 36.30 34.84 22.89
N SER A 35 36.23 36.17 22.95
CA SER A 35 36.03 36.92 24.20
C SER A 35 34.63 37.54 24.24
N GLY A 36 34.07 37.72 25.44
CA GLY A 36 32.74 38.37 25.63
C GLY A 36 31.54 37.43 25.77
N LEU A 37 31.74 36.11 25.85
CA LEU A 37 30.66 35.15 26.14
C LEU A 37 30.23 35.24 27.62
N SER A 38 28.92 35.21 27.89
CA SER A 38 28.43 35.21 29.28
C SER A 38 28.56 33.80 29.89
N GLY A 39 29.13 33.69 31.09
CA GLY A 39 29.39 32.40 31.76
C GLY A 39 28.15 31.61 32.18
N SER A 40 26.94 32.16 32.03
CA SER A 40 25.67 31.51 32.38
C SER A 40 24.88 31.01 31.17
N SER A 41 25.45 31.06 29.96
CA SER A 41 24.75 30.70 28.72
C SER A 41 25.46 29.56 28.00
N LEU A 42 24.69 28.63 27.45
CA LEU A 42 25.20 27.60 26.53
C LEU A 42 25.34 28.20 25.13
N TYR A 43 26.46 27.91 24.47
CA TYR A 43 26.76 28.37 23.11
C TYR A 43 27.07 27.18 22.22
N GLU A 44 26.61 27.26 20.97
CA GLU A 44 27.02 26.37 19.89
C GLU A 44 28.12 27.07 19.08
N PHE A 45 29.10 26.29 18.63
CA PHE A 45 30.22 26.76 17.83
C PHE A 45 30.31 25.91 16.57
N ARG A 46 30.66 26.54 15.45
CA ARG A 46 31.07 25.83 14.23
C ARG A 46 32.28 26.49 13.60
N VAL A 47 33.12 25.68 12.98
CA VAL A 47 34.35 26.11 12.31
C VAL A 47 34.27 25.65 10.86
N SER A 48 34.42 26.58 9.94
CA SER A 48 34.48 26.31 8.50
C SER A 48 35.90 26.60 8.02
N ALA A 49 36.57 25.67 7.36
CA ALA A 49 37.92 25.87 6.81
C ALA A 49 37.92 25.57 5.31
N TRP A 50 38.69 26.33 4.53
CA TRP A 50 38.81 26.14 3.09
C TRP A 50 40.23 26.43 2.58
N ASN A 51 40.66 25.67 1.57
CA ASN A 51 41.92 25.88 0.87
C ASN A 51 41.66 26.61 -0.44
N SER A 52 42.35 27.72 -0.66
CA SER A 52 42.16 28.56 -1.84
C SER A 52 42.71 27.96 -3.14
N ARG A 53 43.33 26.77 -3.14
CA ARG A 53 43.87 26.12 -4.36
C ARG A 53 43.85 24.59 -4.32
N GLN A 54 42.65 24.01 -4.33
CA GLN A 54 42.31 22.73 -5.00
C GLN A 54 40.84 22.47 -4.67
N SER A 55 39.98 22.48 -5.69
CA SER A 55 38.58 22.05 -5.61
C SER A 55 38.54 20.53 -5.38
N GLY A 56 38.75 20.10 -4.13
CA GLY A 56 38.81 18.69 -3.75
C GLY A 56 37.69 18.35 -2.79
N TRP A 57 36.54 17.96 -3.34
CA TRP A 57 35.43 17.33 -2.64
C TRP A 57 35.92 16.13 -1.82
N SER A 58 35.29 15.83 -0.69
CA SER A 58 35.53 14.57 0.04
C SER A 58 35.29 13.39 -0.92
N ALA A 59 36.36 12.76 -1.41
CA ALA A 59 36.38 11.79 -2.51
C ALA A 59 35.88 10.37 -2.15
N ARG A 60 34.88 10.26 -1.27
CA ARG A 60 34.30 8.96 -0.90
C ARG A 60 32.91 8.82 -1.48
N ALA A 61 32.73 7.91 -2.42
CA ALA A 61 31.41 7.50 -2.87
C ALA A 61 30.76 6.61 -1.79
N SER A 62 29.43 6.70 -1.66
CA SER A 62 28.63 5.89 -0.72
C SER A 62 27.57 5.05 -1.44
N VAL A 63 27.07 5.53 -2.58
CA VAL A 63 26.06 4.86 -3.41
C VAL A 63 26.52 4.87 -4.86
N VAL A 64 26.20 3.81 -5.60
CA VAL A 64 26.39 3.73 -7.05
C VAL A 64 25.09 3.27 -7.71
N ALA A 65 24.78 3.85 -8.87
CA ALA A 65 23.70 3.40 -9.74
C ALA A 65 24.19 3.43 -11.19
N THR A 66 23.66 2.53 -12.00
CA THR A 66 24.03 2.36 -13.41
C THR A 66 22.77 2.22 -14.25
N GLY A 67 22.69 2.98 -15.33
CA GLY A 67 21.73 2.79 -16.39
C GLY A 67 22.27 1.86 -17.47
N ASP A 68 21.60 1.80 -18.62
CA ASP A 68 22.06 0.96 -19.74
C ASP A 68 23.45 1.39 -20.25
N PHE A 69 23.70 2.70 -20.26
CA PHE A 69 24.91 3.32 -20.83
C PHE A 69 25.48 4.45 -19.97
N SER A 70 25.03 4.60 -18.73
CA SER A 70 25.49 5.69 -17.85
C SER A 70 25.67 5.18 -16.43
N SER A 71 26.42 5.92 -15.63
CA SER A 71 26.74 5.57 -14.25
C SER A 71 26.69 6.83 -13.40
N CYS A 72 26.24 6.69 -12.16
CA CYS A 72 26.11 7.76 -11.19
C CYS A 72 26.58 7.30 -9.81
N VAL A 73 27.14 8.22 -9.03
CA VAL A 73 27.48 8.00 -7.63
C VAL A 73 26.95 9.13 -6.76
N VAL A 74 26.65 8.79 -5.51
CA VAL A 74 26.44 9.76 -4.44
C VAL A 74 27.71 9.82 -3.60
N MET A 75 28.23 11.02 -3.40
CA MET A 75 29.39 11.26 -2.56
C MET A 75 28.96 11.36 -1.09
N ALA A 76 29.87 11.13 -0.15
CA ALA A 76 29.60 11.28 1.28
C ALA A 76 29.15 12.71 1.67
N SER A 77 29.46 13.71 0.84
CA SER A 77 28.93 15.09 0.96
C SER A 77 27.45 15.23 0.58
N GLY A 78 26.81 14.18 0.07
CA GLY A 78 25.46 14.23 -0.48
C GLY A 78 25.37 14.83 -1.88
N SER A 79 26.50 15.10 -2.54
CA SER A 79 26.51 15.53 -3.94
C SER A 79 26.44 14.34 -4.89
N ALA A 80 25.81 14.51 -6.06
CA ALA A 80 25.77 13.47 -7.10
C ALA A 80 26.75 13.76 -8.24
N GLN A 81 27.42 12.71 -8.72
CA GLN A 81 28.23 12.76 -9.93
C GLN A 81 27.77 11.68 -10.91
N CYS A 82 27.63 12.01 -12.19
CA CYS A 82 27.23 11.07 -13.24
C CYS A 82 28.15 11.18 -14.47
N TRP A 83 28.28 10.08 -15.20
CA TRP A 83 29.12 9.97 -16.39
C TRP A 83 28.59 8.89 -17.34
N GLY A 84 29.27 8.74 -18.48
CA GLY A 84 28.88 7.83 -19.55
C GLY A 84 28.06 8.54 -20.62
N ASP A 85 27.12 7.81 -21.23
CA ASP A 85 26.25 8.36 -22.28
C ASP A 85 25.49 9.58 -21.80
N ASN A 86 25.58 10.67 -22.57
CA ASN A 86 24.86 11.90 -22.29
C ASN A 86 24.10 12.44 -23.51
N THR A 87 23.86 11.60 -24.52
CA THR A 87 23.10 11.98 -25.73
C THR A 87 21.66 12.41 -25.43
N ASN A 88 21.09 11.97 -24.31
CA ASN A 88 19.77 12.36 -23.81
C ASN A 88 19.86 13.25 -22.56
N LEU A 89 21.02 13.81 -22.27
CA LEU A 89 21.30 14.66 -21.10
C LEU A 89 21.14 13.93 -19.75
N GLN A 90 21.23 12.60 -19.73
CA GLN A 90 21.03 11.75 -18.55
C GLN A 90 22.15 11.82 -17.49
N ALA A 91 23.30 12.42 -17.81
CA ALA A 91 24.36 12.73 -16.85
C ALA A 91 24.09 14.03 -16.07
N GLY A 92 23.18 14.89 -16.55
CA GLY A 92 22.64 16.00 -15.74
C GLY A 92 23.56 17.20 -15.53
N HIS A 93 24.58 17.38 -16.37
CA HIS A 93 25.61 18.44 -16.23
C HIS A 93 25.91 19.21 -17.53
N GLY A 94 25.00 19.18 -18.50
CA GLY A 94 25.06 19.99 -19.72
C GLY A 94 26.20 19.68 -20.72
N VAL A 95 27.13 18.76 -20.39
CA VAL A 95 28.28 18.40 -21.24
C VAL A 95 27.90 17.29 -22.22
N LEU A 96 27.88 17.56 -23.52
CA LEU A 96 27.40 16.62 -24.55
C LEU A 96 28.33 15.41 -24.84
N TYR A 97 29.50 15.33 -24.20
CA TYR A 97 30.51 14.30 -24.47
C TYR A 97 30.80 13.42 -23.25
N PHE A 98 31.21 12.18 -23.54
CA PHE A 98 31.52 11.09 -22.61
C PHE A 98 32.80 11.37 -21.80
N GLU A 99 32.79 12.40 -20.95
CA GLU A 99 33.89 12.61 -20.01
C GLU A 99 33.62 11.87 -18.69
N GLY A 100 34.67 11.72 -17.88
CA GLY A 100 34.60 11.05 -16.59
C GLY A 100 33.59 11.68 -15.61
N PRO A 101 33.55 11.23 -14.35
CA PRO A 101 32.58 11.68 -13.36
C PRO A 101 32.41 13.21 -13.31
N GLY A 102 31.20 13.68 -13.64
CA GLY A 102 30.82 15.09 -13.64
C GLY A 102 29.74 15.38 -12.60
N GLN A 103 29.85 16.51 -11.91
CA GLN A 103 28.87 16.94 -10.90
C GLN A 103 27.51 17.23 -11.53
N VAL A 104 26.44 16.62 -11.02
CA VAL A 104 25.07 16.88 -11.49
C VAL A 104 24.63 18.29 -11.06
N ASP A 105 24.04 19.04 -11.99
CA ASP A 105 23.59 20.40 -11.77
C ASP A 105 22.63 20.49 -10.59
N ASN A 106 22.87 21.44 -9.68
CA ASN A 106 22.02 21.72 -8.51
C ASN A 106 21.85 20.55 -7.51
N LEU A 107 22.68 19.52 -7.57
CA LEU A 107 22.75 18.41 -6.59
C LEU A 107 24.13 18.36 -5.93
N ASP A 108 24.47 19.46 -5.25
CA ASP A 108 25.80 19.72 -4.69
C ASP A 108 25.93 19.45 -3.18
N GLY A 109 24.87 18.99 -2.52
CA GLY A 109 24.85 18.76 -1.07
C GLY A 109 24.81 20.02 -0.21
N THR A 110 24.57 21.21 -0.78
CA THR A 110 24.59 22.48 -0.03
C THR A 110 23.29 22.78 0.73
N GLY A 111 22.31 21.89 0.69
CA GLY A 111 21.02 22.04 1.36
C GLY A 111 20.10 20.84 1.14
N PRO A 112 19.03 20.69 1.93
CA PRO A 112 18.23 19.44 1.98
C PRO A 112 17.45 19.14 0.69
N ASP A 113 17.28 20.10 -0.21
CA ASP A 113 16.71 19.94 -1.56
C ASP A 113 17.79 19.77 -2.66
N LYS A 114 19.05 19.66 -2.24
CA LYS A 114 20.25 19.44 -3.07
C LYS A 114 21.15 18.32 -2.57
N THR A 115 20.92 17.85 -1.35
CA THR A 115 21.56 16.68 -0.73
C THR A 115 20.84 15.43 -1.22
N VAL A 116 21.54 14.61 -1.99
CA VAL A 116 21.07 13.35 -2.56
C VAL A 116 21.30 12.24 -1.54
N VAL A 117 20.26 11.45 -1.28
CA VAL A 117 20.31 10.26 -0.42
C VAL A 117 20.44 8.99 -1.25
N SER A 118 19.74 8.93 -2.37
CA SER A 118 19.81 7.82 -3.31
C SER A 118 19.61 8.29 -4.74
N VAL A 119 20.17 7.54 -5.69
CA VAL A 119 20.08 7.82 -7.12
C VAL A 119 19.68 6.54 -7.84
N ALA A 120 18.86 6.66 -8.88
CA ALA A 120 18.48 5.59 -9.78
C ALA A 120 18.73 6.05 -11.22
N ALA A 121 19.42 5.23 -12.00
CA ALA A 121 19.71 5.49 -13.40
C ALA A 121 18.94 4.49 -14.27
N GLY A 122 18.13 5.00 -15.19
CA GLY A 122 17.43 4.23 -16.22
C GLY A 122 18.21 4.20 -17.53
N SER A 123 17.54 3.79 -18.62
CA SER A 123 18.20 3.67 -19.94
C SER A 123 18.72 5.01 -20.48
N ALA A 124 17.93 6.08 -20.32
CA ALA A 124 18.21 7.40 -20.88
C ALA A 124 17.79 8.56 -19.96
N HIS A 125 17.54 8.28 -18.68
CA HIS A 125 17.16 9.26 -17.67
C HIS A 125 17.64 8.80 -16.30
N SER A 126 17.76 9.73 -15.37
CA SER A 126 18.21 9.48 -14.01
C SER A 126 17.31 10.24 -13.03
N CYS A 127 17.20 9.72 -11.81
CA CYS A 127 16.40 10.31 -10.75
C CYS A 127 17.12 10.21 -9.40
N ALA A 128 16.83 11.14 -8.51
CA ALA A 128 17.41 11.21 -7.17
C ALA A 128 16.32 11.42 -6.11
N VAL A 129 16.50 10.79 -4.96
CA VAL A 129 15.78 11.10 -3.71
C VAL A 129 16.64 12.05 -2.90
N LEU A 130 16.03 13.12 -2.40
CA LEU A 130 16.71 14.17 -1.65
C LEU A 130 16.47 14.03 -0.15
N GLU A 131 17.33 14.65 0.66
CA GLU A 131 17.27 14.61 2.12
C GLU A 131 15.93 15.12 2.68
N ASN A 132 15.30 16.09 2.02
CA ASN A 132 13.97 16.57 2.37
C ASN A 132 12.82 15.61 1.97
N GLY A 133 13.12 14.43 1.40
CA GLY A 133 12.13 13.46 0.93
C GLY A 133 11.51 13.77 -0.43
N SER A 134 11.92 14.83 -1.11
CA SER A 134 11.47 15.10 -2.49
C SER A 134 12.26 14.30 -3.52
N ALA A 135 11.71 14.19 -4.74
CA ALA A 135 12.41 13.53 -5.86
C ALA A 135 12.65 14.50 -7.02
N LYS A 136 13.82 14.36 -7.66
CA LYS A 136 14.14 15.04 -8.92
C LYS A 136 14.56 14.06 -10.00
N CYS A 137 14.20 14.31 -11.25
CA CYS A 137 14.60 13.51 -12.42
C CYS A 137 15.14 14.39 -13.55
N TRP A 138 16.05 13.84 -14.36
CA TRP A 138 16.63 14.48 -15.54
C TRP A 138 16.97 13.45 -16.64
N GLY A 139 17.32 13.94 -17.82
CA GLY A 139 17.56 13.18 -19.03
C GLY A 139 16.37 13.23 -19.99
N ALA A 140 16.14 12.15 -20.72
CA ALA A 140 15.03 12.03 -21.65
C ALA A 140 13.67 12.33 -20.99
N GLY A 141 12.79 13.09 -21.66
CA GLY A 141 11.45 13.41 -21.16
C GLY A 141 10.31 12.59 -21.76
N PHE A 142 10.52 12.08 -22.97
CA PHE A 142 9.46 11.48 -23.77
C PHE A 142 8.73 10.34 -23.03
N SER A 143 7.41 10.24 -23.25
CA SER A 143 6.48 9.40 -22.50
C SER A 143 6.29 9.76 -21.02
N GLY A 144 6.91 10.83 -20.53
CA GLY A 144 6.68 11.34 -19.18
C GLY A 144 7.59 10.77 -18.10
N ARG A 145 8.68 10.10 -18.46
CA ARG A 145 9.60 9.39 -17.54
C ARG A 145 10.25 10.26 -16.45
N LEU A 146 10.25 11.59 -16.62
CA LEU A 146 10.68 12.54 -15.59
C LEU A 146 9.60 12.87 -14.56
N GLY A 147 8.32 12.67 -14.90
CA GLY A 147 7.21 12.81 -13.95
C GLY A 147 6.86 14.27 -13.60
N ASP A 148 7.34 15.24 -14.38
CA ASP A 148 7.15 16.68 -14.18
C ASP A 148 5.91 17.24 -14.90
N GLY A 149 5.19 16.40 -15.64
CA GLY A 149 4.00 16.79 -16.42
C GLY A 149 4.30 17.35 -17.81
N SER A 150 5.57 17.59 -18.19
CA SER A 150 5.91 18.22 -19.47
C SER A 150 6.13 17.22 -20.60
N GLY A 151 6.81 16.11 -20.30
CA GLY A 151 7.31 15.17 -21.32
C GLY A 151 8.55 15.66 -22.07
N GLU A 152 9.14 16.77 -21.64
CA GLU A 152 10.30 17.41 -22.27
C GLU A 152 11.62 16.88 -21.69
N THR A 153 12.63 16.74 -22.54
CA THR A 153 13.98 16.33 -22.12
C THR A 153 14.64 17.46 -21.33
N SER A 154 15.30 17.14 -20.21
CA SER A 154 15.97 18.12 -19.36
C SER A 154 17.39 17.68 -19.02
N GLY A 155 18.36 18.56 -19.23
CA GLY A 155 19.74 18.35 -18.78
C GLY A 155 20.01 18.77 -17.35
N SER A 156 19.02 19.30 -16.65
CA SER A 156 19.12 19.63 -15.22
C SER A 156 18.00 18.94 -14.43
N PRO A 157 18.25 18.54 -13.17
CA PRO A 157 17.24 17.89 -12.31
C PRO A 157 15.96 18.71 -12.12
N LEU A 158 14.83 18.14 -12.52
CA LEU A 158 13.48 18.70 -12.36
C LEU A 158 12.73 18.00 -11.23
N PHE A 159 11.92 18.74 -10.47
CA PHE A 159 11.07 18.15 -9.44
C PHE A 159 9.99 17.25 -10.05
N VAL A 160 9.78 16.09 -9.44
CA VAL A 160 8.69 15.19 -9.80
C VAL A 160 7.37 15.74 -9.24
N ALA A 161 6.33 15.80 -10.09
CA ALA A 161 5.04 16.37 -9.73
C ALA A 161 4.41 15.67 -8.53
N GLY A 162 4.06 16.45 -7.49
CA GLY A 162 3.38 15.96 -6.30
C GLY A 162 4.25 15.19 -5.30
N LEU A 163 5.57 15.05 -5.53
CA LEU A 163 6.52 14.37 -4.64
C LEU A 163 7.47 15.37 -3.97
N ASP A 164 6.89 16.26 -3.17
CA ASP A 164 7.55 17.43 -2.57
C ASP A 164 8.15 17.18 -1.17
N GLY A 165 8.02 15.97 -0.61
CA GLY A 165 8.53 15.65 0.73
C GLY A 165 7.70 16.18 1.90
N THR A 166 6.60 16.90 1.65
CA THR A 166 5.86 17.63 2.72
C THR A 166 4.99 16.76 3.62
N SER A 167 4.70 15.52 3.21
CA SER A 167 3.91 14.55 3.97
C SER A 167 4.28 13.13 3.58
N PRO A 168 3.95 12.10 4.39
CA PRO A 168 4.32 10.71 4.10
C PRO A 168 3.91 10.23 2.70
N GLY A 169 2.69 10.55 2.25
CA GLY A 169 2.20 10.23 0.88
C GLY A 169 2.74 11.12 -0.24
N LYS A 170 3.73 11.96 0.05
CA LYS A 170 4.48 12.80 -0.90
C LYS A 170 6.00 12.74 -0.69
N SER A 171 6.46 12.06 0.35
CA SER A 171 7.86 11.85 0.67
C SER A 171 8.31 10.54 0.06
N VAL A 172 9.33 10.59 -0.79
CA VAL A 172 9.91 9.42 -1.44
C VAL A 172 10.96 8.82 -0.53
N VAL A 173 10.91 7.49 -0.35
CA VAL A 173 11.89 6.72 0.43
C VAL A 173 12.72 5.78 -0.44
N ALA A 174 12.20 5.38 -1.60
CA ALA A 174 12.91 4.62 -2.60
C ALA A 174 12.43 5.00 -4.01
N ILE A 175 13.34 5.00 -4.98
CA ILE A 175 13.05 5.28 -6.38
C ILE A 175 13.78 4.28 -7.28
N ALA A 176 13.14 3.88 -8.38
CA ALA A 176 13.73 3.03 -9.40
C ALA A 176 13.39 3.57 -10.79
N ALA A 177 14.39 3.62 -11.66
CA ALA A 177 14.28 4.08 -13.03
C ALA A 177 14.53 2.90 -13.99
N GLY A 178 13.55 2.60 -14.83
CA GLY A 178 13.63 1.56 -15.85
C GLY A 178 14.01 2.10 -17.24
N SER A 179 13.74 1.31 -18.28
CA SER A 179 14.01 1.75 -19.66
C SER A 179 13.03 2.81 -20.18
N GLY A 180 11.79 2.76 -19.71
CA GLY A 180 10.67 3.60 -20.17
C GLY A 180 10.00 4.46 -19.10
N HIS A 181 10.18 4.08 -17.84
CA HIS A 181 9.32 4.50 -16.74
C HIS A 181 10.12 4.61 -15.44
N THR A 182 9.52 5.24 -14.45
CA THR A 182 10.09 5.42 -13.12
C THR A 182 9.02 5.07 -12.09
N CYS A 183 9.43 4.48 -10.98
CA CYS A 183 8.55 4.16 -9.87
C CYS A 183 9.18 4.59 -8.54
N ALA A 184 8.35 4.97 -7.57
CA ALA A 184 8.74 5.39 -6.25
C ALA A 184 7.88 4.73 -5.17
N VAL A 185 8.52 4.43 -4.04
CA VAL A 185 7.86 4.09 -2.76
C VAL A 185 7.83 5.34 -1.91
N LEU A 186 6.69 5.60 -1.29
CA LEU A 186 6.45 6.77 -0.45
C LEU A 186 6.59 6.43 1.04
N GLY A 187 6.70 7.44 1.89
CA GLY A 187 6.88 7.29 3.34
C GLY A 187 5.70 6.65 4.07
N ASP A 188 4.52 6.58 3.44
CA ASP A 188 3.37 5.81 3.92
C ASP A 188 3.34 4.35 3.40
N GLY A 189 4.36 3.94 2.64
CA GLY A 189 4.46 2.61 2.03
C GLY A 189 3.61 2.41 0.78
N SER A 190 2.92 3.44 0.29
CA SER A 190 2.27 3.39 -1.02
C SER A 190 3.28 3.54 -2.17
N ALA A 191 2.91 3.11 -3.37
CA ALA A 191 3.76 3.21 -4.56
C ALA A 191 3.11 4.04 -5.68
N LYS A 192 3.94 4.80 -6.39
CA LYS A 192 3.55 5.53 -7.61
C LYS A 192 4.53 5.26 -8.74
N CYS A 193 4.04 5.22 -9.97
CA CYS A 193 4.86 5.08 -11.18
C CYS A 193 4.46 6.11 -12.25
N TRP A 194 5.37 6.45 -13.16
CA TRP A 194 5.14 7.35 -14.30
C TRP A 194 6.03 7.00 -15.48
N GLY A 195 5.75 7.55 -16.66
CA GLY A 195 6.45 7.25 -17.90
C GLY A 195 5.67 6.30 -18.83
N THR A 196 6.40 5.52 -19.62
CA THR A 196 5.85 4.54 -20.58
C THR A 196 5.01 3.46 -19.91
N ASN A 197 3.88 3.09 -20.51
CA ASN A 197 2.97 2.07 -19.95
C ASN A 197 2.42 1.04 -20.95
N PHE A 198 3.04 0.83 -22.11
CA PHE A 198 2.45 0.00 -23.17
C PHE A 198 2.18 -1.47 -22.76
N SER A 199 2.88 -1.99 -21.75
CA SER A 199 2.72 -3.34 -21.21
C SER A 199 2.12 -3.34 -19.79
N GLY A 200 1.66 -2.20 -19.30
CA GLY A 200 1.12 -2.08 -17.94
C GLY A 200 2.17 -1.92 -16.84
N GLN A 201 3.41 -1.55 -17.18
CA GLN A 201 4.53 -1.39 -16.22
C GLN A 201 4.32 -0.30 -15.15
N LEU A 202 3.32 0.56 -15.31
CA LEU A 202 2.90 1.49 -14.24
C LEU A 202 1.99 0.83 -13.20
N GLY A 203 1.42 -0.35 -13.50
CA GLY A 203 0.67 -1.14 -12.54
C GLY A 203 -0.69 -0.54 -12.13
N ASN A 204 -1.21 0.41 -12.90
CA ASN A 204 -2.45 1.14 -12.60
C ASN A 204 -3.69 0.54 -13.28
N GLY A 205 -3.59 -0.66 -13.84
CA GLY A 205 -4.69 -1.32 -14.57
C GLY A 205 -4.93 -0.79 -15.97
N THR A 206 -4.03 0.04 -16.52
CA THR A 206 -4.14 0.62 -17.85
C THR A 206 -2.87 0.37 -18.67
N THR A 207 -2.91 0.69 -19.96
CA THR A 207 -1.73 0.74 -20.86
C THR A 207 -1.35 2.16 -21.29
N ALA A 208 -1.97 3.18 -20.66
CA ALA A 208 -1.73 4.58 -20.98
C ALA A 208 -0.49 5.09 -20.23
N SER A 209 0.47 5.65 -20.96
CA SER A 209 1.63 6.34 -20.37
C SER A 209 1.17 7.54 -19.53
N ALA A 210 1.96 7.89 -18.52
CA ALA A 210 1.63 8.97 -17.59
C ALA A 210 2.75 10.00 -17.50
N LEU A 211 2.43 11.29 -17.68
CA LEU A 211 3.38 12.39 -17.55
C LEU A 211 3.66 12.79 -16.08
N GLU A 212 2.82 12.32 -15.16
CA GLU A 212 2.90 12.55 -13.73
C GLU A 212 2.73 11.23 -12.96
N PRO A 213 3.19 11.14 -11.69
CA PRO A 213 3.06 9.94 -10.86
C PRO A 213 1.61 9.46 -10.68
N VAL A 214 1.32 8.26 -11.19
CA VAL A 214 0.05 7.56 -10.97
C VAL A 214 0.20 6.50 -9.87
N ALA A 215 -0.86 6.28 -9.10
CA ALA A 215 -0.87 5.26 -8.05
C ALA A 215 -0.78 3.85 -8.66
N VAL A 216 0.06 3.00 -8.06
CA VAL A 216 0.12 1.58 -8.39
C VAL A 216 -1.04 0.86 -7.71
N ALA A 217 -1.77 0.03 -8.46
CA ALA A 217 -2.92 -0.69 -7.92
C ALA A 217 -2.49 -1.63 -6.79
N ASP A 218 -3.28 -1.68 -5.70
CA ASP A 218 -3.05 -2.60 -4.58
C ASP A 218 -1.72 -2.42 -3.80
N LEU A 219 -1.04 -1.29 -3.98
CA LEU A 219 0.11 -0.83 -3.18
C LEU A 219 -0.19 0.52 -2.53
N ASP A 220 -1.12 0.51 -1.57
CA ASP A 220 -1.69 1.69 -0.92
C ASP A 220 -1.20 1.93 0.52
N GLY A 221 -0.29 1.09 1.03
CA GLY A 221 0.25 1.20 2.39
C GLY A 221 -0.72 0.81 3.51
N THR A 222 -1.92 0.30 3.20
CA THR A 222 -2.98 0.07 4.22
C THR A 222 -2.83 -1.24 4.98
N SER A 223 -2.03 -2.18 4.48
CA SER A 223 -1.73 -3.46 5.12
C SER A 223 -0.36 -3.98 4.70
N LEU A 224 0.21 -4.95 5.42
CA LEU A 224 1.57 -5.43 5.17
C LEU A 224 1.77 -5.93 3.71
N GLY A 225 0.80 -6.66 3.15
CA GLY A 225 0.81 -7.13 1.76
C GLY A 225 0.46 -6.07 0.70
N LYS A 226 0.30 -4.81 1.12
CA LYS A 226 0.07 -3.63 0.28
C LYS A 226 1.04 -2.49 0.60
N THR A 227 1.96 -2.70 1.53
CA THR A 227 2.98 -1.73 1.94
C THR A 227 4.27 -2.11 1.24
N ALA A 228 4.67 -1.32 0.25
CA ALA A 228 5.95 -1.50 -0.42
C ALA A 228 7.08 -0.99 0.48
N LEU A 229 8.16 -1.77 0.57
CA LEU A 229 9.41 -1.38 1.24
C LEU A 229 10.47 -0.94 0.23
N SER A 230 10.47 -1.55 -0.95
CA SER A 230 11.37 -1.21 -2.04
C SER A 230 10.70 -1.52 -3.38
N ILE A 231 11.23 -0.92 -4.44
CA ILE A 231 10.73 -1.07 -5.80
C ILE A 231 11.90 -1.18 -6.77
N SER A 232 11.71 -1.96 -7.83
CA SER A 232 12.65 -2.11 -8.95
C SER A 232 11.89 -1.93 -10.25
N ALA A 233 12.50 -1.25 -11.22
CA ALA A 233 11.94 -0.99 -12.54
C ALA A 233 12.93 -1.48 -13.61
N GLY A 234 12.48 -2.34 -14.52
CA GLY A 234 13.31 -2.87 -15.60
C GLY A 234 12.89 -2.32 -16.96
N ALA A 235 12.99 -3.11 -18.03
CA ALA A 235 12.70 -2.62 -19.38
C ALA A 235 11.22 -2.27 -19.60
N ALA A 236 10.33 -3.20 -19.23
CA ALA A 236 8.89 -3.04 -19.39
C ALA A 236 8.12 -3.70 -18.24
N GLN A 237 8.74 -3.87 -17.08
CA GLN A 237 8.18 -4.48 -15.90
C GLN A 237 8.70 -3.80 -14.65
N SER A 238 7.97 -3.99 -13.55
CA SER A 238 8.28 -3.43 -12.25
C SER A 238 7.96 -4.47 -11.17
N CYS A 239 8.70 -4.42 -10.07
CA CYS A 239 8.49 -5.30 -8.93
C CYS A 239 8.67 -4.55 -7.62
N ALA A 240 7.95 -4.97 -6.57
CA ALA A 240 8.06 -4.41 -5.23
C ALA A 240 8.22 -5.51 -4.19
N VAL A 241 9.05 -5.24 -3.18
CA VAL A 241 9.12 -6.02 -1.93
C VAL A 241 8.12 -5.45 -0.95
N LEU A 242 7.37 -6.31 -0.28
CA LEU A 242 6.29 -5.93 0.62
C LEU A 242 6.66 -6.13 2.08
N ALA A 243 5.98 -5.41 2.98
CA ALA A 243 6.25 -5.46 4.41
C ALA A 243 5.91 -6.79 5.08
N ASP A 244 5.12 -7.66 4.43
CA ASP A 244 4.91 -9.05 4.86
C ASP A 244 6.03 -10.00 4.42
N GLY A 245 7.04 -9.49 3.71
CA GLY A 245 8.16 -10.26 3.17
C GLY A 245 7.86 -10.94 1.84
N SER A 246 6.70 -10.72 1.23
CA SER A 246 6.39 -11.20 -0.12
C SER A 246 6.88 -10.22 -1.20
N ALA A 247 6.74 -10.61 -2.48
CA ALA A 247 7.00 -9.73 -3.61
C ALA A 247 5.85 -9.75 -4.63
N LYS A 248 5.57 -8.59 -5.23
CA LYS A 248 4.66 -8.46 -6.37
C LYS A 248 5.39 -7.88 -7.57
N CYS A 249 5.07 -8.38 -8.77
CA CYS A 249 5.59 -7.88 -10.04
C CYS A 249 4.45 -7.57 -11.02
N TRP A 250 4.69 -6.65 -11.97
CA TRP A 250 3.72 -6.27 -13.01
C TRP A 250 4.42 -5.72 -14.26
N GLY A 251 3.64 -5.49 -15.30
CA GLY A 251 4.10 -5.11 -16.63
C GLY A 251 4.24 -6.32 -17.54
N SER A 252 5.24 -6.27 -18.41
CA SER A 252 5.49 -7.29 -19.41
C SER A 252 6.08 -8.56 -18.81
N ASN A 253 5.65 -9.73 -19.30
CA ASN A 253 6.00 -11.04 -18.77
C ASN A 253 6.58 -12.01 -19.83
N THR A 254 7.14 -11.49 -20.93
CA THR A 254 7.85 -12.33 -21.90
C THR A 254 8.94 -13.14 -21.19
N SER A 255 9.00 -14.45 -21.46
CA SER A 255 9.89 -15.41 -20.79
C SER A 255 9.66 -15.58 -19.28
N GLY A 256 8.50 -15.17 -18.77
CA GLY A 256 8.09 -15.44 -17.40
C GLY A 256 8.74 -14.54 -16.34
N ARG A 257 9.28 -13.37 -16.73
CA ARG A 257 10.02 -12.42 -15.86
C ARG A 257 9.21 -11.82 -14.69
N LEU A 258 7.89 -12.06 -14.61
CA LEU A 258 7.07 -11.75 -13.43
C LEU A 258 7.03 -12.89 -12.39
N GLY A 259 7.51 -14.09 -12.72
CA GLY A 259 7.72 -15.18 -11.76
C GLY A 259 6.44 -15.85 -11.26
N ARG A 260 5.33 -15.74 -12.00
CA ARG A 260 3.98 -16.19 -11.60
C ARG A 260 3.53 -17.52 -12.23
N GLY A 261 4.45 -18.28 -12.82
CA GLY A 261 4.16 -19.57 -13.48
C GLY A 261 3.47 -19.45 -14.85
N THR A 262 3.48 -18.27 -15.45
CA THR A 262 2.92 -17.98 -16.77
C THR A 262 3.80 -16.97 -17.50
N ASP A 263 3.61 -16.79 -18.80
CA ASP A 263 4.27 -15.74 -19.61
C ASP A 263 3.33 -14.58 -19.98
N GLU A 264 2.14 -14.55 -19.36
CA GLU A 264 1.11 -13.53 -19.59
C GLU A 264 1.42 -12.24 -18.83
N ASP A 265 1.34 -11.11 -19.52
CA ASP A 265 1.53 -9.77 -18.96
C ASP A 265 0.57 -9.50 -17.77
N SER A 266 0.87 -8.46 -16.99
CA SER A 266 -0.02 -7.98 -15.93
C SER A 266 -0.09 -6.47 -15.89
N LEU A 267 -1.29 -5.92 -16.00
CA LEU A 267 -1.51 -4.47 -15.87
C LEU A 267 -1.57 -3.99 -14.41
N VAL A 268 -1.55 -4.92 -13.45
CA VAL A 268 -1.59 -4.66 -12.00
C VAL A 268 -0.58 -5.55 -11.26
N PRO A 269 -0.13 -5.20 -10.06
CA PRO A 269 0.75 -6.05 -9.24
C PRO A 269 0.17 -7.45 -8.99
N VAL A 270 0.97 -8.47 -9.27
CA VAL A 270 0.66 -9.88 -9.00
C VAL A 270 1.76 -10.53 -8.17
N LEU A 271 1.38 -11.44 -7.26
CA LEU A 271 2.33 -12.14 -6.39
C LEU A 271 3.29 -13.02 -7.20
N VAL A 272 4.55 -13.04 -6.77
CA VAL A 272 5.56 -13.96 -7.29
C VAL A 272 5.34 -15.35 -6.67
N SER A 273 5.35 -16.40 -7.49
CA SER A 273 5.09 -17.77 -7.04
C SER A 273 6.15 -18.25 -6.04
N GLY A 274 5.71 -18.75 -4.89
CA GLY A 274 6.58 -19.33 -3.85
C GLY A 274 7.23 -18.33 -2.90
N LEU A 275 7.12 -17.02 -3.16
CA LEU A 275 7.68 -15.95 -2.30
C LEU A 275 6.60 -15.33 -1.42
N THR A 276 6.07 -16.12 -0.48
CA THR A 276 4.89 -15.77 0.32
C THR A 276 5.21 -15.05 1.64
N GLY A 277 6.49 -14.84 1.97
CA GLY A 277 6.90 -14.43 3.30
C GLY A 277 6.69 -15.52 4.36
N GLY A 278 6.93 -15.17 5.62
CA GLY A 278 6.66 -16.02 6.80
C GLY A 278 7.76 -17.04 7.17
N MET A 279 8.68 -17.36 6.26
CA MET A 279 9.90 -18.13 6.54
C MET A 279 11.11 -17.45 5.88
N PRO A 280 12.33 -17.56 6.43
CA PRO A 280 13.51 -16.93 5.83
C PRO A 280 13.73 -17.32 4.36
N ALA A 281 13.47 -18.57 3.97
CA ALA A 281 13.67 -19.06 2.60
C ALA A 281 12.62 -18.54 1.59
N THR A 282 11.51 -17.96 2.07
CA THR A 282 10.42 -17.42 1.21
C THR A 282 10.18 -15.93 1.43
N THR A 283 10.97 -15.32 2.33
CA THR A 283 10.95 -13.89 2.61
C THR A 283 11.90 -13.19 1.67
N VAL A 284 11.43 -12.16 0.97
CA VAL A 284 12.25 -11.35 0.06
C VAL A 284 12.83 -10.16 0.83
N ARG A 285 14.16 -10.00 0.78
CA ARG A 285 14.86 -8.83 1.35
C ARG A 285 15.04 -7.74 0.32
N SER A 286 15.42 -8.11 -0.90
CA SER A 286 15.60 -7.19 -2.01
C SER A 286 15.26 -7.88 -3.33
N ILE A 287 14.87 -7.09 -4.31
CA ILE A 287 14.51 -7.53 -5.66
C ILE A 287 15.19 -6.60 -6.67
N ALA A 288 15.72 -7.19 -7.73
CA ALA A 288 16.23 -6.48 -8.89
C ALA A 288 15.52 -7.02 -10.13
N THR A 289 15.24 -6.16 -11.10
CA THR A 289 14.68 -6.55 -12.40
C THR A 289 15.43 -5.84 -13.53
N ALA A 290 15.71 -6.55 -14.62
CA ALA A 290 16.40 -6.01 -15.79
C ALA A 290 15.65 -6.40 -17.08
N VAL A 291 16.28 -6.28 -18.26
CA VAL A 291 15.58 -6.44 -19.54
C VAL A 291 14.88 -7.80 -19.68
N GLN A 292 15.56 -8.88 -19.27
CA GLN A 292 15.15 -10.24 -19.59
C GLN A 292 14.76 -11.10 -18.37
N HIS A 293 15.19 -10.71 -17.17
CA HIS A 293 15.05 -11.52 -15.95
C HIS A 293 14.92 -10.68 -14.68
N THR A 294 14.56 -11.36 -13.60
CA THR A 294 14.36 -10.79 -12.27
C THR A 294 15.01 -11.72 -11.25
N CYS A 295 15.64 -11.15 -10.23
CA CYS A 295 16.27 -11.90 -9.14
C CYS A 295 15.94 -11.29 -7.78
N VAL A 296 15.97 -12.12 -6.74
CA VAL A 296 15.76 -11.72 -5.35
C VAL A 296 16.89 -12.20 -4.46
N VAL A 297 17.15 -11.43 -3.40
CA VAL A 297 17.84 -11.92 -2.21
C VAL A 297 16.79 -12.31 -1.18
N LEU A 298 16.89 -13.54 -0.67
CA LEU A 298 15.96 -14.11 0.30
C LEU A 298 16.38 -13.76 1.74
N GLY A 299 15.49 -14.05 2.70
CA GLY A 299 15.72 -13.88 4.13
C GLY A 299 16.88 -14.72 4.67
N THR A 300 17.28 -15.77 3.97
CA THR A 300 18.50 -16.55 4.25
C THR A 300 19.78 -15.92 3.71
N GLY A 301 19.68 -14.91 2.83
CA GLY A 301 20.76 -14.43 1.99
C GLY A 301 21.01 -15.28 0.73
N GLY A 302 20.19 -16.31 0.48
CA GLY A 302 20.21 -17.04 -0.78
C GLY A 302 19.65 -16.21 -1.94
N VAL A 303 20.09 -16.49 -3.17
CA VAL A 303 19.59 -15.82 -4.38
C VAL A 303 18.64 -16.74 -5.15
N SER A 304 17.57 -16.18 -5.68
CA SER A 304 16.70 -16.87 -6.64
C SER A 304 16.38 -15.96 -7.82
N CYS A 305 16.37 -16.52 -9.03
CA CYS A 305 16.19 -15.79 -10.28
C CYS A 305 15.12 -16.44 -11.15
N TRP A 306 14.49 -15.68 -12.04
CA TRP A 306 13.54 -16.18 -13.05
C TRP A 306 13.47 -15.23 -14.25
N GLY A 307 12.89 -15.69 -15.35
CA GLY A 307 12.87 -15.00 -16.64
C GLY A 307 13.65 -15.77 -17.70
N ALA A 308 14.20 -15.04 -18.67
CA ALA A 308 15.06 -15.62 -19.70
C ALA A 308 16.38 -16.12 -19.11
N ASN A 309 16.94 -17.18 -19.71
CA ASN A 309 18.19 -17.80 -19.25
C ASN A 309 19.13 -18.22 -20.39
N PHE A 310 18.96 -17.69 -21.61
CA PHE A 310 19.70 -18.16 -22.78
C PHE A 310 21.24 -17.98 -22.65
N ASN A 311 21.68 -17.07 -21.78
CA ASN A 311 23.09 -16.81 -21.48
C ASN A 311 23.50 -17.32 -20.08
N GLY A 312 22.64 -18.07 -19.39
CA GLY A 312 22.90 -18.52 -18.02
C GLY A 312 22.67 -17.46 -16.94
N GLN A 313 22.01 -16.33 -17.25
CA GLN A 313 21.80 -15.21 -16.33
C GLN A 313 20.99 -15.56 -15.07
N LEU A 314 20.31 -16.72 -15.03
CA LEU A 314 19.65 -17.21 -13.83
C LEU A 314 20.62 -17.90 -12.86
N GLY A 315 21.82 -18.30 -13.30
CA GLY A 315 22.89 -18.81 -12.42
C GLY A 315 22.64 -20.22 -11.87
N ASP A 316 21.67 -20.95 -12.43
CA ASP A 316 21.26 -22.28 -11.99
C ASP A 316 22.06 -23.42 -12.66
N GLY A 317 23.11 -23.08 -13.41
CA GLY A 317 23.91 -24.04 -14.17
C GLY A 317 23.23 -24.52 -15.46
N THR A 318 22.12 -23.90 -15.86
CA THR A 318 21.39 -24.25 -17.09
C THR A 318 21.28 -23.05 -18.03
N THR A 319 20.67 -23.26 -19.20
CA THR A 319 20.26 -22.20 -20.12
C THR A 319 18.74 -22.15 -20.32
N ASN A 320 17.98 -22.85 -19.45
CA ASN A 320 16.53 -22.93 -19.54
C ASN A 320 15.89 -21.72 -18.87
N ALA A 321 15.05 -21.00 -19.60
CA ALA A 321 14.21 -19.96 -19.02
C ALA A 321 13.27 -20.56 -17.96
N SER A 322 12.92 -19.76 -16.95
CA SER A 322 11.98 -20.17 -15.91
C SER A 322 10.94 -19.09 -15.65
N ASN A 323 9.67 -19.48 -15.59
CA ASN A 323 8.56 -18.58 -15.23
C ASN A 323 8.23 -18.59 -13.73
N THR A 324 9.05 -19.26 -12.92
CA THR A 324 9.00 -19.25 -11.46
C THR A 324 10.42 -19.12 -10.89
N PRO A 325 10.59 -18.60 -9.65
CA PRO A 325 11.91 -18.47 -9.04
C PRO A 325 12.67 -19.80 -8.98
N VAL A 326 13.91 -19.81 -9.48
CA VAL A 326 14.88 -20.91 -9.34
C VAL A 326 16.04 -20.46 -8.48
N ALA A 327 16.56 -21.35 -7.64
CA ALA A 327 17.66 -21.03 -6.74
C ALA A 327 19.00 -20.95 -7.48
N VAL A 328 19.88 -20.07 -7.03
CA VAL A 328 21.29 -20.00 -7.46
C VAL A 328 22.13 -20.84 -6.48
N PRO A 329 22.54 -22.08 -6.83
CA PRO A 329 23.09 -23.01 -5.83
C PRO A 329 24.39 -22.55 -5.16
N ASP A 330 25.17 -21.72 -5.83
CA ASP A 330 26.44 -21.20 -5.30
C ASP A 330 26.28 -20.00 -4.36
N ILE A 331 25.04 -19.50 -4.19
CA ILE A 331 24.68 -18.39 -3.31
C ILE A 331 23.40 -18.79 -2.55
N ASP A 332 23.56 -19.70 -1.60
CA ASP A 332 22.48 -20.37 -0.86
C ASP A 332 22.23 -19.79 0.55
N GLY A 333 23.06 -18.86 1.02
CA GLY A 333 22.98 -18.28 2.36
C GLY A 333 23.58 -19.14 3.48
N THR A 334 24.25 -20.25 3.17
CA THR A 334 24.75 -21.19 4.20
C THR A 334 26.05 -20.74 4.88
N THR A 335 26.80 -19.84 4.24
CA THR A 335 28.05 -19.26 4.76
C THR A 335 28.15 -17.79 4.33
N PRO A 336 28.95 -16.95 4.99
CA PRO A 336 29.13 -15.56 4.56
C PRO A 336 29.55 -15.42 3.10
N ALA A 337 30.41 -16.33 2.61
CA ALA A 337 30.87 -16.38 1.21
C ALA A 337 29.81 -16.89 0.21
N LYS A 338 28.66 -17.34 0.70
CA LYS A 338 27.47 -17.73 -0.07
C LYS A 338 26.22 -16.93 0.31
N THR A 339 26.35 -15.91 1.14
CA THR A 339 25.24 -15.07 1.60
C THR A 339 25.28 -13.77 0.82
N ALA A 340 24.32 -13.55 -0.07
CA ALA A 340 24.14 -12.26 -0.72
C ALA A 340 23.51 -11.24 0.22
N ILE A 341 24.00 -10.01 0.15
CA ILE A 341 23.38 -8.83 0.77
C ILE A 341 22.70 -7.93 -0.28
N ALA A 342 23.15 -8.00 -1.54
CA ALA A 342 22.51 -7.32 -2.65
C ALA A 342 22.68 -8.12 -3.95
N VAL A 343 21.74 -7.92 -4.88
CA VAL A 343 21.80 -8.43 -6.26
C VAL A 343 21.50 -7.29 -7.21
N SER A 344 22.18 -7.27 -8.36
CA SER A 344 21.98 -6.29 -9.42
C SER A 344 22.12 -6.98 -10.78
N LEU A 345 21.44 -6.47 -11.79
CA LEU A 345 21.17 -7.18 -13.04
C LEU A 345 21.44 -6.28 -14.24
N GLY A 346 22.06 -6.84 -15.28
CA GLY A 346 22.18 -6.21 -16.59
C GLY A 346 21.28 -6.85 -17.63
N GLU A 347 21.55 -6.60 -18.91
CA GLU A 347 20.70 -7.11 -20.00
C GLU A 347 20.72 -8.66 -20.05
N ALA A 348 21.90 -9.24 -19.87
CA ALA A 348 22.16 -10.67 -20.02
C ALA A 348 23.02 -11.26 -18.90
N HIS A 349 23.32 -10.50 -17.84
CA HIS A 349 24.14 -10.94 -16.72
C HIS A 349 23.57 -10.50 -15.37
N THR A 350 24.07 -11.12 -14.31
CA THR A 350 23.68 -10.88 -12.92
C THR A 350 24.92 -10.83 -12.07
N CYS A 351 24.95 -9.92 -11.09
CA CYS A 351 25.98 -9.89 -10.06
C CYS A 351 25.35 -9.85 -8.66
N ALA A 352 26.00 -10.51 -7.71
CA ALA A 352 25.64 -10.50 -6.31
C ALA A 352 26.81 -10.00 -5.45
N LEU A 353 26.50 -9.09 -4.52
CA LEU A 353 27.39 -8.66 -3.46
C LEU A 353 27.19 -9.58 -2.25
N LEU A 354 28.27 -10.22 -1.82
CA LEU A 354 28.25 -11.17 -0.71
C LEU A 354 28.53 -10.49 0.63
N ALA A 355 28.15 -11.14 1.73
CA ALA A 355 28.35 -10.63 3.09
C ALA A 355 29.84 -10.47 3.46
N THR A 356 30.74 -11.11 2.72
CA THR A 356 32.20 -10.91 2.83
C THR A 356 32.70 -9.65 2.13
N GLY A 357 31.84 -8.94 1.39
CA GLY A 357 32.21 -7.87 0.47
C GLY A 357 32.81 -8.34 -0.86
N ALA A 358 32.84 -9.64 -1.11
CA ALA A 358 33.19 -10.20 -2.41
C ALA A 358 32.03 -10.02 -3.40
N VAL A 359 32.36 -9.92 -4.70
CA VAL A 359 31.35 -9.88 -5.77
C VAL A 359 31.48 -11.12 -6.66
N LYS A 360 30.34 -11.75 -6.95
CA LYS A 360 30.24 -12.79 -7.96
C LYS A 360 29.29 -12.36 -9.07
N CYS A 361 29.65 -12.61 -10.33
CA CYS A 361 28.82 -12.35 -11.50
C CYS A 361 28.61 -13.62 -12.33
N TRP A 362 27.55 -13.69 -13.12
CA TRP A 362 27.25 -14.79 -14.05
C TRP A 362 26.33 -14.32 -15.17
N GLY A 363 26.18 -15.14 -16.21
CA GLY A 363 25.42 -14.84 -17.42
C GLY A 363 26.33 -14.59 -18.62
N GLY A 364 25.85 -13.77 -19.56
CA GLY A 364 26.58 -13.33 -20.75
C GLY A 364 27.85 -12.55 -20.39
N ASP A 365 28.85 -12.64 -21.26
CA ASP A 365 30.14 -11.94 -21.11
C ASP A 365 30.69 -11.44 -22.45
N ASP A 366 29.82 -11.22 -23.45
CA ASP A 366 30.24 -10.83 -24.81
C ASP A 366 30.92 -9.45 -24.84
N ARG A 367 30.72 -8.66 -23.78
CA ARG A 367 31.28 -7.33 -23.57
C ARG A 367 32.09 -7.26 -22.26
N SER A 368 32.52 -8.42 -21.75
CA SER A 368 33.34 -8.56 -20.55
C SER A 368 32.69 -8.05 -19.25
N GLU A 369 31.36 -8.08 -19.20
CA GLU A 369 30.51 -7.59 -18.11
C GLU A 369 30.59 -8.41 -16.81
N LEU A 370 31.21 -9.61 -16.83
CA LEU A 370 31.43 -10.43 -15.63
C LEU A 370 32.68 -10.06 -14.83
N GLY A 371 33.69 -9.44 -15.46
CA GLY A 371 34.90 -8.98 -14.76
C GLY A 371 35.83 -10.09 -14.25
N SER A 372 35.61 -11.34 -14.69
CA SER A 372 36.36 -12.54 -14.29
C SER A 372 37.32 -13.05 -15.38
N GLY A 373 37.52 -12.28 -16.45
CA GLY A 373 38.09 -12.76 -17.71
C GLY A 373 37.00 -13.23 -18.70
N PRO A 374 37.38 -13.54 -19.95
CA PRO A 374 36.42 -13.71 -21.04
C PRO A 374 35.62 -15.01 -20.94
N GLY A 375 34.31 -14.92 -21.20
CA GLY A 375 33.43 -16.05 -21.48
C GLY A 375 32.17 -16.09 -20.60
N THR A 376 31.05 -16.44 -21.23
CA THR A 376 29.76 -16.67 -20.56
C THR A 376 29.89 -17.69 -19.42
N SER A 377 29.27 -17.40 -18.27
CA SER A 377 29.24 -18.32 -17.13
C SER A 377 27.82 -18.66 -16.72
N LEU A 378 27.50 -19.95 -16.64
CA LEU A 378 26.17 -20.44 -16.20
C LEU A 378 26.02 -20.49 -14.67
N THR A 379 27.12 -20.28 -13.94
CA THR A 379 27.15 -20.24 -12.48
C THR A 379 27.94 -19.03 -11.97
N PRO A 380 27.70 -18.57 -10.73
CA PRO A 380 28.42 -17.43 -10.14
C PRO A 380 29.95 -17.59 -10.13
N VAL A 381 30.65 -16.68 -10.83
CA VAL A 381 32.12 -16.58 -10.85
C VAL A 381 32.59 -15.33 -10.09
N MET A 382 33.74 -15.43 -9.42
CA MET A 382 34.32 -14.31 -8.67
C MET A 382 34.83 -13.22 -9.62
N VAL A 383 34.48 -11.98 -9.31
CA VAL A 383 35.03 -10.81 -10.01
C VAL A 383 36.51 -10.63 -9.62
N THR A 384 37.37 -10.36 -10.61
CA THR A 384 38.81 -10.17 -10.39
C THR A 384 39.06 -8.97 -9.46
N ASP A 385 39.91 -9.14 -8.46
CA ASP A 385 40.29 -8.09 -7.49
C ASP A 385 39.14 -7.49 -6.65
N ILE A 386 37.99 -8.17 -6.55
CA ILE A 386 36.88 -7.82 -5.65
C ILE A 386 36.49 -9.04 -4.81
N ASP A 387 37.43 -9.50 -3.98
CA ASP A 387 37.34 -10.74 -3.22
C ASP A 387 37.04 -10.57 -1.72
N GLY A 388 36.93 -9.33 -1.24
CA GLY A 388 36.68 -9.03 0.18
C GLY A 388 37.87 -9.27 1.11
N THR A 389 39.08 -9.50 0.59
CA THR A 389 40.24 -9.82 1.43
C THR A 389 40.96 -8.60 2.01
N SER A 390 40.72 -7.41 1.46
CA SER A 390 41.25 -6.13 1.91
C SER A 390 40.26 -5.00 1.62
N LEU A 391 40.40 -3.83 2.26
CA LEU A 391 39.45 -2.71 2.12
C LEU A 391 39.30 -2.23 0.66
N ASP A 392 40.38 -2.27 -0.12
CA ASP A 392 40.42 -1.91 -1.54
C ASP A 392 39.92 -3.03 -2.49
N LYS A 393 39.54 -4.18 -1.92
CA LYS A 393 38.91 -5.32 -2.61
C LYS A 393 37.55 -5.70 -2.01
N THR A 394 37.08 -4.97 -1.01
CA THR A 394 35.81 -5.19 -0.32
C THR A 394 34.78 -4.23 -0.87
N ALA A 395 33.80 -4.72 -1.62
CA ALA A 395 32.69 -3.91 -2.09
C ALA A 395 31.66 -3.66 -0.98
N VAL A 396 31.11 -2.45 -0.95
CA VAL A 396 30.03 -2.02 -0.04
C VAL A 396 28.76 -1.62 -0.79
N ALA A 397 28.88 -1.35 -2.09
CA ALA A 397 27.75 -1.15 -2.98
C ALA A 397 28.07 -1.73 -4.37
N LEU A 398 27.02 -2.19 -5.06
CA LEU A 398 27.08 -2.83 -6.37
C LEU A 398 25.97 -2.26 -7.25
N ALA A 399 26.31 -1.89 -8.49
CA ALA A 399 25.35 -1.55 -9.52
C ALA A 399 25.78 -2.15 -10.86
N VAL A 400 24.81 -2.71 -11.58
CA VAL A 400 25.00 -3.36 -12.88
C VAL A 400 24.16 -2.64 -13.92
N GLY A 401 24.82 -2.20 -14.99
CA GLY A 401 24.19 -1.55 -16.13
C GLY A 401 23.91 -2.53 -17.27
N GLY A 402 23.62 -2.03 -18.46
CA GLY A 402 23.24 -2.87 -19.60
C GLY A 402 24.30 -3.92 -19.94
N ALA A 403 25.56 -3.50 -20.02
CA ALA A 403 26.71 -4.36 -20.31
C ALA A 403 28.01 -3.89 -19.62
N HIS A 404 27.86 -3.24 -18.48
CA HIS A 404 28.95 -2.83 -17.59
C HIS A 404 28.50 -2.99 -16.14
N SER A 405 29.46 -3.00 -15.22
CA SER A 405 29.21 -3.18 -13.81
C SER A 405 30.16 -2.31 -13.01
N CYS A 406 29.69 -1.79 -11.88
CA CYS A 406 30.45 -0.91 -11.00
C CYS A 406 30.25 -1.29 -9.53
N VAL A 407 31.30 -1.08 -8.73
CA VAL A 407 31.28 -1.26 -7.28
C VAL A 407 31.89 -0.05 -6.58
N VAL A 408 31.36 0.26 -5.40
CA VAL A 408 32.03 1.12 -4.43
C VAL A 408 32.73 0.23 -3.43
N LEU A 409 34.01 0.50 -3.19
CA LEU A 409 34.85 -0.23 -2.25
C LEU A 409 34.76 0.36 -0.85
N ALA A 410 35.14 -0.39 0.18
CA ALA A 410 35.17 0.06 1.57
C ALA A 410 36.15 1.24 1.79
N THR A 411 37.11 1.45 0.88
CA THR A 411 37.96 2.65 0.85
C THR A 411 37.22 3.92 0.39
N GLY A 412 36.00 3.78 -0.14
CA GLY A 412 35.23 4.83 -0.80
C GLY A 412 35.58 5.02 -2.29
N GLY A 413 36.53 4.23 -2.81
CA GLY A 413 36.89 4.27 -4.23
C GLY A 413 35.93 3.46 -5.10
N THR A 414 35.82 3.83 -6.38
CA THR A 414 34.92 3.16 -7.33
C THR A 414 35.71 2.37 -8.36
N LYS A 415 35.30 1.12 -8.62
CA LYS A 415 35.82 0.31 -9.73
C LYS A 415 34.69 -0.09 -10.68
N CYS A 416 34.96 -0.07 -11.98
CA CYS A 416 34.01 -0.46 -13.03
C CYS A 416 34.67 -1.38 -14.07
N TRP A 417 33.88 -2.22 -14.73
CA TRP A 417 34.33 -3.11 -15.82
C TRP A 417 33.21 -3.35 -16.85
N GLY A 418 33.58 -3.97 -17.98
CA GLY A 418 32.69 -4.22 -19.12
C GLY A 418 32.85 -3.19 -20.22
N THR A 419 31.75 -2.85 -20.89
CA THR A 419 31.72 -1.89 -22.01
C THR A 419 32.13 -0.48 -21.58
N ASN A 420 32.92 0.21 -22.42
CA ASN A 420 33.24 1.64 -22.24
C ASN A 420 33.04 2.47 -23.54
N THR A 421 32.23 2.00 -24.49
CA THR A 421 32.09 2.66 -25.80
C THR A 421 31.49 4.07 -25.72
N ARG A 422 30.83 4.39 -24.62
CA ARG A 422 30.23 5.69 -24.30
C ARG A 422 30.76 6.23 -22.97
N GLY A 423 31.94 5.81 -22.54
CA GLY A 423 32.56 6.28 -21.30
C GLY A 423 31.91 5.73 -20.01
N GLU A 424 31.12 4.65 -20.08
CA GLU A 424 30.35 4.06 -18.97
C GLU A 424 31.20 3.74 -17.72
N LEU A 425 32.50 3.52 -17.91
CA LEU A 425 33.45 3.19 -16.85
C LEU A 425 34.16 4.42 -16.26
N GLY A 426 33.81 5.63 -16.71
CA GLY A 426 34.39 6.87 -16.24
C GLY A 426 35.80 7.12 -16.78
N SER A 427 36.12 6.48 -17.91
CA SER A 427 37.38 6.56 -18.63
C SER A 427 37.13 7.05 -20.06
N ASP A 428 37.97 7.97 -20.54
CA ASP A 428 37.92 8.53 -21.90
C ASP A 428 38.52 7.60 -22.97
N THR A 429 39.00 6.42 -22.58
CA THR A 429 39.71 5.52 -23.49
C THR A 429 38.83 4.85 -24.54
N GLY A 430 37.52 4.73 -24.32
CA GLY A 430 36.61 3.97 -25.20
C GLY A 430 36.85 2.45 -25.21
N ILE A 431 37.74 1.94 -24.34
CA ILE A 431 38.19 0.54 -24.31
C ILE A 431 37.30 -0.29 -23.38
N THR A 432 36.83 -1.45 -23.84
CA THR A 432 36.19 -2.47 -22.98
C THR A 432 37.23 -3.13 -22.07
N TYR A 433 36.93 -3.23 -20.77
CA TYR A 433 37.83 -3.82 -19.78
C TYR A 433 37.28 -5.12 -19.21
N THR A 434 38.08 -6.18 -19.29
CA THR A 434 37.76 -7.53 -18.77
C THR A 434 37.97 -7.70 -17.28
N THR A 435 38.57 -6.72 -16.63
CA THR A 435 38.82 -6.68 -15.19
C THR A 435 38.49 -5.29 -14.66
N PRO A 436 38.11 -5.17 -13.38
CA PRO A 436 37.76 -3.88 -12.77
C PRO A 436 38.88 -2.85 -12.85
N ILE A 437 38.58 -1.70 -13.44
CA ILE A 437 39.45 -0.51 -13.43
C ILE A 437 38.98 0.49 -12.37
N THR A 438 39.92 1.23 -11.80
CA THR A 438 39.62 2.35 -10.91
C THR A 438 39.13 3.54 -11.73
N VAL A 439 38.07 4.20 -11.26
CA VAL A 439 37.57 5.43 -11.87
C VAL A 439 38.50 6.60 -11.45
N PRO A 440 39.22 7.28 -12.37
CA PRO A 440 40.35 8.16 -12.04
C PRO A 440 40.06 9.36 -11.12
N SER A 441 38.82 9.87 -11.09
CA SER A 441 38.40 10.98 -10.20
C SER A 441 37.72 10.51 -8.91
N LEU A 442 37.53 9.19 -8.75
CA LEU A 442 36.98 8.53 -7.58
C LEU A 442 38.00 7.54 -7.00
N GLU A 443 39.28 7.86 -7.11
CA GLU A 443 40.34 7.17 -6.40
C GLU A 443 40.13 7.39 -4.89
N GLY A 444 39.57 6.39 -4.22
CA GLY A 444 39.52 6.37 -2.76
C GLY A 444 40.93 6.60 -2.18
N ALA A 445 41.03 7.12 -0.96
CA ALA A 445 42.31 7.49 -0.38
C ALA A 445 43.34 6.33 -0.46
N SER A 446 44.32 6.45 -1.35
CA SER A 446 45.37 5.44 -1.62
C SER A 446 46.47 5.43 -0.55
N GLN A 447 46.33 6.23 0.50
CA GLN A 447 47.28 6.32 1.59
C GLN A 447 46.66 5.69 2.84
N GLN A 448 47.36 4.70 3.40
CA GLN A 448 47.24 4.41 4.83
C GLN A 448 47.28 5.75 5.58
N PRO A 449 46.33 6.05 6.48
CA PRO A 449 46.64 7.02 7.52
C PRO A 449 47.75 6.36 8.35
N LYS A 450 49.00 6.77 8.13
CA LYS A 450 49.97 6.72 9.22
C LYS A 450 49.35 7.58 10.32
N VAL A 451 48.87 6.91 11.35
CA VAL A 451 48.39 7.56 12.57
C VAL A 451 49.57 8.32 13.16
N THR A 452 49.69 9.58 12.77
CA THR A 452 50.41 10.59 13.53
C THR A 452 49.33 11.36 14.26
N THR A 453 49.05 10.88 15.46
CA THR A 453 48.17 11.52 16.45
C THR A 453 48.54 13.00 16.62
N PRO A 454 47.60 13.94 16.40
CA PRO A 454 47.66 15.24 17.07
C PRO A 454 47.40 14.99 18.55
N SER A 455 48.38 15.30 19.38
CA SER A 455 48.21 15.34 20.83
C SER A 455 47.38 16.58 21.17
N PHE A 456 46.11 16.37 21.54
CA PHE A 456 45.35 17.24 22.43
C PHE A 456 44.77 16.39 23.56
N GLY A 457 44.73 16.96 24.76
CA GLY A 457 44.57 16.27 26.05
C GLY A 457 43.46 15.21 26.08
N ALA A 458 43.85 14.04 26.56
CA ALA A 458 43.09 12.79 26.56
C ALA A 458 41.70 12.89 27.22
N THR A 459 40.68 12.53 26.43
CA THR A 459 39.70 11.53 26.86
C THR A 459 39.96 10.26 26.06
N ALA A 460 39.95 9.11 26.73
CA ALA A 460 40.40 7.83 26.17
C ALA A 460 39.68 7.45 24.85
N PRO A 461 40.35 6.76 23.91
CA PRO A 461 39.73 6.30 22.66
C PRO A 461 38.55 5.35 22.94
N ILE A 462 37.51 5.42 22.10
CA ILE A 462 36.39 4.47 22.16
C ILE A 462 36.92 3.12 21.67
N GLU A 463 36.95 2.13 22.56
CA GLU A 463 37.37 0.76 22.33
C GLU A 463 36.17 -0.15 22.02
N ALA A 464 36.43 -1.39 21.58
CA ALA A 464 35.37 -2.38 21.46
C ALA A 464 34.78 -2.67 22.86
N PRO A 465 33.45 -2.66 23.01
CA PRO A 465 32.85 -2.99 24.29
C PRO A 465 33.19 -4.43 24.69
N GLY A 466 33.23 -4.67 26.01
CA GLY A 466 33.40 -6.02 26.54
C GLY A 466 32.28 -6.96 26.12
N ALA A 467 32.46 -8.25 26.36
CA ALA A 467 31.39 -9.21 26.19
C ALA A 467 30.29 -8.97 27.24
N PRO A 468 29.00 -9.01 26.87
CA PRO A 468 27.90 -9.08 27.82
C PRO A 468 28.09 -10.25 28.80
N THR A 469 27.43 -10.20 29.95
CA THR A 469 27.52 -11.26 30.97
C THR A 469 26.13 -11.72 31.44
N GLY A 470 26.04 -12.82 32.18
CA GLY A 470 24.76 -13.27 32.74
C GLY A 470 23.69 -13.58 31.68
N VAL A 471 24.10 -14.10 30.52
CA VAL A 471 23.15 -14.48 29.46
C VAL A 471 22.26 -15.59 29.99
N THR A 472 20.95 -15.38 29.97
CA THR A 472 19.94 -16.37 30.33
C THR A 472 18.90 -16.44 29.23
N ALA A 473 18.37 -17.63 28.98
CA ALA A 473 17.27 -17.84 28.04
C ALA A 473 16.12 -18.52 28.79
N ALA A 474 14.97 -17.86 28.85
CA ALA A 474 13.82 -18.30 29.65
C ALA A 474 12.48 -17.88 28.99
N ASN A 475 11.36 -18.35 29.55
CA ASN A 475 9.99 -18.05 29.14
C ASN A 475 9.65 -18.39 27.67
N PRO A 476 9.44 -19.68 27.34
CA PRO A 476 9.04 -20.08 26.01
C PRO A 476 7.56 -19.77 25.78
N THR A 477 7.26 -18.85 24.87
CA THR A 477 5.98 -18.95 24.16
C THR A 477 6.04 -20.16 23.20
N THR A 478 4.94 -20.52 22.57
CA THR A 478 4.94 -21.59 21.54
C THR A 478 5.83 -21.30 20.33
N LEU A 479 6.33 -20.07 20.14
CA LEU A 479 7.11 -19.67 18.97
C LEU A 479 8.42 -18.94 19.29
N SER A 480 8.72 -18.66 20.56
CA SER A 480 9.89 -17.86 20.94
C SER A 480 10.53 -18.23 22.28
N LEU A 481 11.79 -17.87 22.46
CA LEU A 481 12.50 -17.80 23.74
C LEU A 481 12.92 -16.35 23.99
N GLU A 482 12.75 -15.83 25.20
CA GLU A 482 13.37 -14.55 25.57
C GLU A 482 14.81 -14.80 26.01
N VAL A 483 15.75 -14.17 25.33
CA VAL A 483 17.18 -14.17 25.67
C VAL A 483 17.48 -12.84 26.34
N SER A 484 17.98 -12.87 27.56
CA SER A 484 18.34 -11.67 28.33
C SER A 484 19.79 -11.76 28.80
N TRP A 485 20.41 -10.60 29.00
CA TRP A 485 21.80 -10.49 29.41
C TRP A 485 21.99 -9.27 30.30
N THR A 486 23.18 -9.20 30.90
CA THR A 486 23.69 -8.00 31.58
C THR A 486 24.66 -7.28 30.63
N PRO A 487 24.57 -5.95 30.48
CA PRO A 487 25.53 -5.17 29.71
C PRO A 487 26.99 -5.46 30.10
N PRO A 488 27.95 -5.27 29.18
CA PRO A 488 29.35 -5.42 29.53
C PRO A 488 29.80 -4.38 30.56
N ALA A 489 30.70 -4.77 31.45
CA ALA A 489 31.26 -3.88 32.48
C ALA A 489 32.16 -2.78 31.89
N PHE A 490 32.68 -3.01 30.68
CA PHE A 490 33.42 -2.03 29.89
C PHE A 490 32.61 -1.76 28.62
N ASP A 491 32.08 -0.55 28.48
CA ASP A 491 31.28 -0.11 27.34
C ASP A 491 32.12 0.38 26.16
N GLY A 492 33.45 0.28 26.28
CA GLY A 492 34.35 0.79 25.26
C GLY A 492 34.49 2.31 25.29
N GLY A 493 34.04 3.02 26.33
CA GLY A 493 34.18 4.48 26.41
C GLY A 493 33.10 5.27 25.67
N SER A 494 32.01 4.61 25.23
CA SER A 494 30.81 5.20 24.62
C SER A 494 29.58 4.39 25.01
N PRO A 495 28.35 4.98 25.07
CA PRO A 495 27.15 4.20 25.36
C PRO A 495 26.93 3.06 24.36
N ILE A 496 26.55 1.88 24.85
CA ILE A 496 26.13 0.76 24.01
C ILE A 496 24.89 1.16 23.21
N LEU A 497 24.94 1.01 21.89
CA LEU A 497 23.87 1.41 20.97
C LEU A 497 23.05 0.23 20.47
N ALA A 498 23.65 -0.97 20.43
CA ALA A 498 23.01 -2.16 19.89
C ALA A 498 23.58 -3.45 20.49
N TYR A 499 22.86 -4.56 20.33
CA TYR A 499 23.34 -5.91 20.63
C TYR A 499 23.12 -6.85 19.45
N TYR A 500 24.06 -7.76 19.24
CA TYR A 500 23.98 -8.86 18.27
C TYR A 500 23.67 -10.15 19.00
N VAL A 501 22.59 -10.84 18.61
CA VAL A 501 22.19 -12.12 19.21
C VAL A 501 22.29 -13.23 18.17
N GLN A 502 23.06 -14.28 18.51
CA GLN A 502 23.22 -15.48 17.70
C GLN A 502 22.73 -16.72 18.47
N TYR A 503 22.27 -17.73 17.75
CA TYR A 503 21.77 -18.97 18.30
C TYR A 503 22.20 -20.18 17.47
N ARG A 504 22.17 -21.36 18.06
CA ARG A 504 22.36 -22.62 17.34
C ARG A 504 21.69 -23.77 18.06
N ILE A 505 21.45 -24.87 17.37
CA ILE A 505 21.12 -26.13 18.06
C ILE A 505 22.37 -26.52 18.86
N ALA A 506 22.20 -26.94 20.10
CA ALA A 506 23.34 -27.25 20.97
C ALA A 506 24.26 -28.28 20.32
N GLY A 507 25.53 -27.91 20.17
CA GLY A 507 26.54 -28.72 19.49
C GLY A 507 26.53 -28.68 17.95
N SER A 508 25.61 -27.95 17.30
CA SER A 508 25.64 -27.74 15.85
C SER A 508 26.62 -26.63 15.44
N ILE A 509 27.01 -26.60 14.18
CA ILE A 509 27.75 -25.49 13.56
C ILE A 509 27.15 -25.21 12.16
N PRO A 510 27.10 -23.94 11.70
CA PRO A 510 27.56 -22.71 12.36
C PRO A 510 26.56 -22.10 13.35
N TRP A 511 26.94 -21.00 14.01
CA TRP A 511 26.03 -20.10 14.72
C TRP A 511 25.15 -19.34 13.72
N LEU A 512 23.85 -19.22 14.00
CA LEU A 512 22.89 -18.46 13.21
C LEU A 512 22.64 -17.11 13.86
N GLU A 513 22.69 -16.03 13.09
CA GLU A 513 22.36 -14.69 13.59
C GLU A 513 20.84 -14.50 13.59
N PHE A 514 20.28 -14.14 14.76
CA PHE A 514 18.84 -13.91 14.90
C PHE A 514 18.46 -12.47 14.57
N ALA A 515 19.10 -11.49 15.21
CA ALA A 515 18.85 -10.07 14.98
C ALA A 515 19.99 -9.19 15.52
N ARG A 516 20.18 -8.02 14.88
CA ARG A 516 20.77 -6.82 15.48
C ARG A 516 19.62 -6.03 16.10
N ASP A 517 19.62 -5.88 17.42
CA ASP A 517 18.69 -4.99 18.10
C ASP A 517 19.35 -3.61 18.20
N ASP A 518 18.84 -2.63 17.44
CA ASP A 518 19.34 -1.24 17.39
C ASP A 518 18.84 -0.44 18.59
N SER A 519 19.05 -1.01 19.78
CA SER A 519 18.55 -0.54 21.05
C SER A 519 19.54 -0.89 22.16
N PRO A 520 19.67 -0.06 23.21
CA PRO A 520 20.42 -0.40 24.43
C PRO A 520 19.70 -1.43 25.32
N ALA A 521 18.59 -2.02 24.86
CA ALA A 521 17.84 -3.04 25.58
C ALA A 521 18.69 -4.30 25.82
N THR A 522 18.50 -4.93 26.98
CA THR A 522 19.31 -6.06 27.42
C THR A 522 18.54 -7.39 27.40
N SER A 523 17.47 -7.44 26.61
CA SER A 523 16.76 -8.67 26.27
C SER A 523 16.14 -8.59 24.88
N VAL A 524 16.03 -9.73 24.22
CA VAL A 524 15.35 -9.88 22.92
C VAL A 524 14.51 -11.15 22.89
N ILE A 525 13.40 -11.11 22.15
CA ILE A 525 12.57 -12.27 21.92
C ILE A 525 13.06 -12.98 20.64
N VAL A 526 13.66 -14.16 20.81
CA VAL A 526 14.13 -15.03 19.73
C VAL A 526 13.01 -15.92 19.22
N THR A 527 12.49 -15.67 18.03
CA THR A 527 11.37 -16.39 17.41
C THR A 527 11.82 -17.44 16.38
N GLY A 528 10.94 -18.37 15.99
CA GLY A 528 11.18 -19.28 14.85
C GLY A 528 12.06 -20.50 15.18
N LEU A 529 12.26 -20.80 16.46
CA LEU A 529 13.01 -21.95 16.92
C LEU A 529 12.20 -23.25 16.71
N ALA A 530 12.89 -24.40 16.56
CA ALA A 530 12.30 -25.73 16.42
C ALA A 530 11.96 -26.35 17.80
N SER A 531 10.93 -27.18 17.84
CA SER A 531 10.33 -27.65 19.10
C SER A 531 11.17 -28.74 19.74
N ASP A 532 11.19 -28.79 21.07
CA ASP A 532 11.89 -29.83 21.86
C ASP A 532 13.39 -29.91 21.58
N THR A 533 13.94 -28.80 21.08
CA THR A 533 15.33 -28.66 20.68
C THR A 533 16.09 -27.82 21.69
N LEU A 534 17.25 -28.31 22.12
CA LEU A 534 18.18 -27.57 22.95
C LEU A 534 18.91 -26.53 22.10
N TYR A 535 18.81 -25.26 22.48
CA TYR A 535 19.48 -24.15 21.82
C TYR A 535 20.56 -23.54 22.71
N GLU A 536 21.61 -23.08 22.06
CA GLU A 536 22.69 -22.29 22.64
C GLU A 536 22.61 -20.87 22.10
N PHE A 537 22.88 -19.87 22.95
CA PHE A 537 22.79 -18.44 22.61
C PHE A 537 24.08 -17.72 22.99
N ASN A 538 24.50 -16.78 22.12
CA ASN A 538 25.61 -15.87 22.32
C ASN A 538 25.18 -14.44 22.00
N VAL A 539 25.69 -13.48 22.79
CA VAL A 539 25.38 -12.05 22.60
C VAL A 539 26.67 -11.24 22.50
N ALA A 540 26.71 -10.23 21.63
CA ALA A 540 27.79 -9.22 21.59
C ALA A 540 27.19 -7.82 21.72
N ALA A 541 27.87 -6.93 22.45
CA ALA A 541 27.51 -5.53 22.52
C ALA A 541 28.14 -4.75 21.37
N ALA A 542 27.51 -3.66 20.94
CA ALA A 542 28.05 -2.80 19.90
C ALA A 542 27.90 -1.31 20.26
N VAL A 543 28.97 -0.57 19.98
CA VAL A 543 28.99 0.90 19.92
C VAL A 543 29.02 1.33 18.46
N ASP A 544 28.87 2.63 18.20
CA ASP A 544 28.74 3.22 16.85
C ASP A 544 29.81 2.73 15.85
N SER A 545 31.04 2.49 16.31
CA SER A 545 32.20 2.16 15.48
C SER A 545 32.78 0.75 15.69
N ALA A 546 32.27 -0.05 16.64
CA ALA A 546 32.85 -1.35 16.98
C ALA A 546 31.85 -2.34 17.60
N VAL A 547 32.00 -3.63 17.25
CA VAL A 547 31.30 -4.75 17.89
C VAL A 547 32.26 -5.48 18.82
N GLY A 548 31.82 -5.71 20.05
CA GLY A 548 32.56 -6.43 21.08
C GLY A 548 32.65 -7.94 20.84
N ALA A 549 33.37 -8.63 21.71
CA ALA A 549 33.41 -10.09 21.69
C ALA A 549 32.06 -10.70 22.09
N TYR A 550 31.69 -11.83 21.48
CA TYR A 550 30.54 -12.62 21.90
C TYR A 550 30.76 -13.26 23.28
N THR A 551 29.68 -13.39 24.06
CA THR A 551 29.66 -14.01 25.40
C THR A 551 30.11 -15.47 25.41
N SER A 552 30.38 -16.01 26.61
CA SER A 552 30.31 -17.45 26.86
C SER A 552 28.86 -17.95 26.73
N THR A 553 28.69 -19.17 26.22
CA THR A 553 27.42 -19.78 25.84
C THR A 553 26.40 -19.87 26.97
N ALA A 554 25.17 -19.41 26.74
CA ALA A 554 24.01 -19.78 27.55
C ALA A 554 23.23 -20.92 26.86
N THR A 555 22.73 -21.88 27.62
CA THR A 555 21.97 -23.04 27.09
C THR A 555 20.53 -23.04 27.62
N ALA A 556 19.56 -23.29 26.73
CA ALA A 556 18.16 -23.47 27.11
C ALA A 556 17.45 -24.48 26.21
N THR A 557 16.74 -25.44 26.82
CA THR A 557 15.91 -26.41 26.08
C THR A 557 14.55 -25.79 25.81
N ARG A 558 14.15 -25.68 24.53
CA ARG A 558 12.76 -25.34 24.22
C ARG A 558 11.90 -26.59 24.38
N THR A 559 11.39 -26.89 25.57
CA THR A 559 10.41 -27.97 25.80
C THR A 559 8.97 -27.48 25.59
N LEU A 560 8.18 -28.19 24.78
CA LEU A 560 6.74 -27.92 24.67
C LEU A 560 5.98 -28.35 25.93
N SER A 561 5.48 -27.38 26.69
CA SER A 561 4.26 -27.56 27.46
C SER A 561 3.68 -26.18 27.80
N GLY A 562 2.52 -25.82 27.24
CA GLY A 562 1.81 -24.63 27.72
C GLY A 562 0.57 -24.13 26.99
N GLY A 563 0.27 -24.54 25.76
CA GLY A 563 -0.99 -24.19 25.10
C GLY A 563 -2.20 -24.87 25.77
N PRO A 564 -3.43 -24.30 25.69
CA PRO A 564 -4.63 -24.98 26.18
C PRO A 564 -4.90 -26.28 25.40
N GLY A 565 -5.68 -27.20 25.98
CA GLY A 565 -6.17 -28.38 25.26
C GLY A 565 -7.16 -28.02 24.14
N ALA A 566 -7.52 -29.00 23.31
CA ALA A 566 -8.47 -28.79 22.23
C ALA A 566 -9.89 -28.48 22.75
N PRO A 567 -10.55 -27.41 22.27
CA PRO A 567 -11.98 -27.21 22.45
C PRO A 567 -12.80 -28.40 21.93
N THR A 568 -13.95 -28.68 22.55
CA THR A 568 -14.83 -29.80 22.19
C THR A 568 -16.23 -29.32 21.80
N ASN A 569 -17.07 -30.21 21.27
CA ASN A 569 -18.46 -29.92 20.87
C ASN A 569 -18.58 -28.71 19.92
N VAL A 570 -17.72 -28.63 18.90
CA VAL A 570 -17.77 -27.54 17.92
C VAL A 570 -18.98 -27.73 16.99
N VAL A 571 -19.94 -26.83 17.08
CA VAL A 571 -21.19 -26.86 16.30
C VAL A 571 -21.30 -25.57 15.49
N ALA A 572 -21.56 -25.72 14.19
CA ALA A 572 -21.71 -24.61 13.26
C ALA A 572 -23.17 -24.50 12.78
N SER A 573 -23.70 -23.28 12.74
CA SER A 573 -25.05 -22.96 12.29
C SER A 573 -25.04 -21.71 11.41
N ALA A 574 -25.83 -21.70 10.33
CA ALA A 574 -25.87 -20.57 9.39
C ALA A 574 -27.08 -19.65 9.67
N PRO A 575 -26.92 -18.58 10.47
CA PRO A 575 -28.00 -17.63 10.72
C PRO A 575 -28.31 -16.73 9.51
N THR A 576 -27.36 -16.53 8.58
CA THR A 576 -27.53 -15.67 7.40
C THR A 576 -26.81 -16.24 6.17
N ALA A 577 -26.89 -15.55 5.02
CA ALA A 577 -26.21 -15.95 3.79
C ALA A 577 -24.68 -15.76 3.81
N THR A 578 -24.17 -14.91 4.71
CA THR A 578 -22.75 -14.52 4.72
C THR A 578 -22.08 -14.69 6.08
N GLN A 579 -22.84 -15.17 7.08
CA GLN A 579 -22.33 -15.44 8.42
C GLN A 579 -22.70 -16.83 8.90
N ILE A 580 -21.73 -17.50 9.52
CA ILE A 580 -21.93 -18.75 10.26
C ILE A 580 -21.58 -18.52 11.72
N GLY A 581 -22.50 -18.88 12.62
CA GLY A 581 -22.26 -18.94 14.06
C GLY A 581 -21.62 -20.27 14.42
N VAL A 582 -20.42 -20.22 14.99
CA VAL A 582 -19.68 -21.38 15.50
C VAL A 582 -19.68 -21.31 17.01
N ALA A 583 -20.11 -22.37 17.68
CA ALA A 583 -20.11 -22.49 19.14
C ALA A 583 -19.33 -23.73 19.56
N TRP A 584 -18.70 -23.69 20.73
CA TRP A 584 -17.88 -24.79 21.25
C TRP A 584 -17.92 -24.84 22.77
N THR A 585 -17.31 -25.89 23.34
CA THR A 585 -17.03 -26.04 24.76
C THR A 585 -15.56 -25.77 25.01
N SER A 586 -15.28 -24.94 26.02
CA SER A 586 -13.90 -24.63 26.47
C SER A 586 -13.15 -25.92 26.83
N PRO A 587 -11.85 -26.04 26.53
CA PRO A 587 -11.04 -27.14 27.01
C PRO A 587 -10.92 -27.10 28.54
N THR A 588 -10.80 -28.29 29.14
CA THR A 588 -10.61 -28.46 30.60
C THR A 588 -9.15 -28.26 31.02
N ALA A 589 -8.20 -28.56 30.14
CA ALA A 589 -6.79 -28.23 30.33
C ALA A 589 -6.52 -26.83 29.75
N THR A 590 -6.23 -25.85 30.60
CA THR A 590 -5.96 -24.48 30.14
C THR A 590 -4.48 -24.23 29.84
N GLY A 591 -3.59 -25.19 30.06
CA GLY A 591 -2.14 -25.01 29.88
C GLY A 591 -1.52 -24.15 30.99
N THR A 592 -0.59 -23.26 30.64
CA THR A 592 0.21 -22.45 31.59
C THR A 592 -0.50 -21.21 32.13
N SER A 593 -1.61 -20.79 31.54
CA SER A 593 -2.39 -19.61 31.96
C SER A 593 -3.87 -19.73 31.57
N SER A 594 -4.72 -18.85 32.09
CA SER A 594 -6.14 -18.82 31.73
C SER A 594 -6.33 -18.53 30.25
N ILE A 595 -7.35 -19.14 29.64
CA ILE A 595 -7.72 -18.88 28.25
C ILE A 595 -8.05 -17.40 28.09
N SER A 596 -7.36 -16.74 27.17
CA SER A 596 -7.53 -15.32 26.84
C SER A 596 -8.28 -15.10 25.53
N ASP A 597 -8.29 -16.10 24.63
CA ASP A 597 -8.90 -15.97 23.31
C ASP A 597 -9.23 -17.35 22.68
N TYR A 598 -9.92 -17.37 21.55
CA TYR A 598 -10.14 -18.54 20.70
C TYR A 598 -9.92 -18.18 19.23
N VAL A 599 -9.19 -19.03 18.50
CA VAL A 599 -8.99 -18.91 17.05
C VAL A 599 -9.90 -19.92 16.34
N VAL A 600 -10.73 -19.42 15.43
CA VAL A 600 -11.61 -20.26 14.59
C VAL A 600 -11.02 -20.33 13.18
N GLN A 601 -10.88 -21.53 12.64
CA GLN A 601 -10.52 -21.77 11.25
C GLN A 601 -11.67 -22.42 10.49
N TYR A 602 -11.73 -22.18 9.19
CA TYR A 602 -12.78 -22.70 8.30
C TYR A 602 -12.22 -23.09 6.94
N ARG A 603 -12.88 -24.02 6.27
CA ARG A 603 -12.61 -24.37 4.87
C ARG A 603 -13.87 -24.86 4.18
N THR A 604 -13.89 -24.82 2.85
CA THR A 604 -14.92 -25.53 2.08
C THR A 604 -14.57 -27.02 2.04
N LEU A 605 -15.55 -27.89 1.76
CA LEU A 605 -15.29 -29.33 1.65
C LEU A 605 -14.29 -29.69 0.54
N THR A 606 -14.17 -28.85 -0.48
CA THR A 606 -13.23 -29.02 -1.60
C THR A 606 -11.85 -28.42 -1.34
N ALA A 607 -11.70 -27.54 -0.35
CA ALA A 607 -10.44 -26.89 -0.04
C ALA A 607 -9.54 -27.81 0.80
N GLN A 608 -8.25 -27.87 0.42
CA GLN A 608 -7.20 -28.64 1.10
C GLN A 608 -6.56 -27.87 2.26
N THR A 609 -6.74 -26.55 2.30
CA THR A 609 -6.15 -25.66 3.30
C THR A 609 -7.23 -25.00 4.16
N TRP A 610 -6.85 -24.65 5.40
CA TRP A 610 -7.72 -23.94 6.34
C TRP A 610 -7.46 -22.43 6.30
N SER A 611 -8.54 -21.65 6.25
CA SER A 611 -8.51 -20.20 6.43
C SER A 611 -8.80 -19.82 7.88
N SER A 612 -8.19 -18.76 8.39
CA SER A 612 -8.50 -18.24 9.72
C SER A 612 -9.62 -17.20 9.65
N ALA A 613 -10.59 -17.30 10.55
CA ALA A 613 -11.61 -16.26 10.73
C ALA A 613 -10.98 -15.02 11.37
N SER A 614 -11.33 -13.84 10.87
CA SER A 614 -10.96 -12.57 11.50
C SER A 614 -11.82 -12.32 12.73
N HIS A 615 -11.21 -11.96 13.86
CA HIS A 615 -11.91 -11.63 15.10
C HIS A 615 -11.11 -10.69 16.01
N VAL A 616 -11.80 -10.12 17.00
CA VAL A 616 -11.18 -9.44 18.15
C VAL A 616 -11.11 -10.44 19.30
N ARG A 617 -9.98 -10.45 20.02
CA ARG A 617 -9.74 -11.40 21.11
C ARG A 617 -10.91 -11.49 22.09
N SER A 618 -11.36 -12.71 22.37
CA SER A 618 -12.56 -12.97 23.16
C SER A 618 -12.51 -14.34 23.83
N THR A 619 -12.89 -14.39 25.12
CA THR A 619 -13.03 -15.65 25.87
C THR A 619 -14.40 -16.30 25.72
N ARG A 620 -15.30 -15.70 24.92
CA ARG A 620 -16.61 -16.31 24.62
C ARG A 620 -16.42 -17.58 23.80
N THR A 621 -17.18 -18.62 24.13
CA THR A 621 -17.15 -19.89 23.40
C THR A 621 -18.12 -19.93 22.22
N LEU A 622 -18.30 -18.77 21.58
CA LEU A 622 -19.09 -18.59 20.37
C LEU A 622 -18.51 -17.46 19.52
N MET A 623 -18.55 -17.61 18.20
CA MET A 623 -18.09 -16.61 17.23
C MET A 623 -18.97 -16.61 15.98
N ALA A 624 -19.24 -15.43 15.43
CA ALA A 624 -19.85 -15.28 14.12
C ALA A 624 -18.75 -15.03 13.08
N VAL A 625 -18.56 -15.98 12.16
CA VAL A 625 -17.61 -15.88 11.04
C VAL A 625 -18.33 -15.24 9.86
N SER A 626 -17.88 -14.06 9.43
CA SER A 626 -18.50 -13.27 8.35
C SER A 626 -17.72 -13.29 7.03
N GLY A 627 -18.35 -12.86 5.94
CA GLY A 627 -17.72 -12.75 4.62
C GLY A 627 -17.67 -14.06 3.85
N LEU A 628 -18.47 -15.05 4.26
CA LEU A 628 -18.55 -16.36 3.62
C LEU A 628 -19.40 -16.29 2.34
N ALA A 629 -19.08 -17.14 1.37
CA ALA A 629 -19.83 -17.22 0.13
C ALA A 629 -21.21 -17.85 0.39
N ALA A 630 -22.27 -17.26 -0.15
CA ALA A 630 -23.65 -17.76 -0.03
C ALA A 630 -23.82 -19.11 -0.75
N GLY A 631 -24.64 -20.01 -0.20
CA GLY A 631 -24.89 -21.35 -0.75
C GLY A 631 -23.68 -22.29 -0.72
N THR A 632 -22.64 -21.99 0.05
CA THR A 632 -21.39 -22.77 0.10
C THR A 632 -21.31 -23.57 1.39
N THR A 633 -20.85 -24.82 1.29
CA THR A 633 -20.68 -25.73 2.43
C THR A 633 -19.32 -25.54 3.09
N TYR A 634 -19.33 -25.28 4.40
CA TYR A 634 -18.14 -25.09 5.23
C TYR A 634 -18.07 -26.08 6.39
N VAL A 635 -16.86 -26.35 6.85
CA VAL A 635 -16.54 -26.98 8.14
C VAL A 635 -15.58 -26.09 8.92
N PHE A 636 -15.61 -26.20 10.26
CA PHE A 636 -14.86 -25.33 11.16
C PHE A 636 -14.05 -26.15 12.18
N ARG A 637 -12.96 -25.57 12.67
CA ARG A 637 -12.22 -26.07 13.84
C ARG A 637 -11.77 -24.91 14.71
N VAL A 638 -11.62 -25.13 16.01
CA VAL A 638 -11.35 -24.06 16.98
C VAL A 638 -10.16 -24.44 17.85
N ALA A 639 -9.27 -23.50 18.13
CA ALA A 639 -8.21 -23.62 19.12
C ALA A 639 -8.40 -22.58 20.23
N ALA A 640 -8.24 -22.98 21.49
CA ALA A 640 -8.19 -22.06 22.61
C ALA A 640 -6.79 -21.42 22.70
N VAL A 641 -6.72 -20.17 23.13
CA VAL A 641 -5.48 -19.39 23.23
C VAL A 641 -5.29 -18.94 24.67
N ASN A 642 -4.10 -19.11 25.22
CA ASN A 642 -3.69 -18.49 26.48
C ASN A 642 -2.39 -17.68 26.27
N GLY A 643 -1.72 -17.30 27.36
CA GLY A 643 -0.45 -16.56 27.31
C GLY A 643 0.69 -17.27 26.57
N ALA A 644 0.60 -18.59 26.32
CA ALA A 644 1.56 -19.35 25.51
C ALA A 644 1.22 -19.37 24.00
N GLY A 645 0.02 -18.92 23.61
CA GLY A 645 -0.49 -18.97 22.23
C GLY A 645 -1.63 -19.98 22.03
N PRO A 646 -2.03 -20.25 20.78
CA PRO A 646 -3.09 -21.22 20.46
C PRO A 646 -2.66 -22.65 20.81
N GLY A 647 -3.57 -23.40 21.42
CA GLY A 647 -3.47 -24.82 21.72
C GLY A 647 -3.86 -25.70 20.54
N GLU A 648 -4.18 -26.97 20.83
CA GLU A 648 -4.64 -27.90 19.80
C GLU A 648 -5.98 -27.47 19.19
N TYR A 649 -6.13 -27.66 17.88
CA TYR A 649 -7.41 -27.47 17.21
C TYR A 649 -8.36 -28.63 17.51
N SER A 650 -9.63 -28.31 17.70
CA SER A 650 -10.72 -29.27 17.81
C SER A 650 -10.83 -30.21 16.60
N ALA A 651 -11.57 -31.30 16.77
CA ALA A 651 -12.16 -32.00 15.63
C ALA A 651 -13.02 -31.05 14.77
N GLU A 652 -13.23 -31.41 13.50
CA GLU A 652 -14.08 -30.64 12.59
C GLU A 652 -15.52 -30.58 13.10
N SER A 653 -16.16 -29.42 12.92
CA SER A 653 -17.59 -29.24 13.19
C SER A 653 -18.45 -30.07 12.25
N ASN A 654 -19.77 -30.08 12.47
CA ASN A 654 -20.72 -30.47 11.42
C ASN A 654 -20.53 -29.60 10.16
N SER A 655 -20.75 -30.20 8.98
CA SER A 655 -20.87 -29.45 7.73
C SER A 655 -22.08 -28.53 7.78
N VAL A 656 -21.91 -27.28 7.38
CA VAL A 656 -22.98 -26.28 7.36
C VAL A 656 -22.96 -25.52 6.04
N VAL A 657 -24.14 -25.31 5.45
CA VAL A 657 -24.30 -24.56 4.21
C VAL A 657 -24.78 -23.16 4.57
N THR A 658 -24.11 -22.12 4.06
CA THR A 658 -24.61 -20.75 4.17
C THR A 658 -25.94 -20.61 3.46
N LEU A 659 -26.83 -19.76 3.98
CA LEU A 659 -28.13 -19.54 3.33
C LEU A 659 -27.94 -18.87 1.96
N ILE A 660 -28.91 -19.03 1.05
CA ILE A 660 -28.89 -18.34 -0.24
C ILE A 660 -29.86 -17.16 -0.16
N LEU A 661 -29.41 -15.99 -0.62
CA LEU A 661 -30.26 -14.80 -0.65
C LEU A 661 -31.50 -15.02 -1.54
N PRO A 662 -32.64 -14.37 -1.24
CA PRO A 662 -33.81 -14.37 -2.12
C PRO A 662 -33.46 -13.91 -3.53
N GLY A 663 -34.17 -14.43 -4.53
CA GLY A 663 -34.06 -13.99 -5.92
C GLY A 663 -34.55 -12.54 -6.14
N VAL A 664 -34.48 -12.08 -7.39
CA VAL A 664 -34.94 -10.75 -7.80
C VAL A 664 -36.48 -10.72 -7.82
N PRO A 665 -37.16 -9.81 -7.08
CA PRO A 665 -38.59 -9.61 -7.24
C PRO A 665 -38.96 -9.08 -8.63
N GLY A 666 -40.19 -9.31 -9.08
CA GLY A 666 -40.65 -8.77 -10.37
C GLY A 666 -40.65 -7.24 -10.40
N LYS A 667 -40.46 -6.67 -11.60
CA LYS A 667 -40.55 -5.22 -11.83
C LYS A 667 -41.89 -4.67 -11.30
N PRO A 668 -41.89 -3.67 -10.39
CA PRO A 668 -43.12 -3.13 -9.84
C PRO A 668 -43.98 -2.45 -10.93
N LYS A 669 -45.27 -2.72 -10.88
CA LYS A 669 -46.30 -2.16 -11.76
C LYS A 669 -47.11 -1.12 -11.02
N ILE A 670 -47.36 0.02 -11.65
CA ILE A 670 -48.28 1.04 -11.13
C ILE A 670 -49.70 0.51 -11.30
N VAL A 671 -50.46 0.41 -10.20
CA VAL A 671 -51.84 -0.11 -10.17
C VAL A 671 -52.84 1.04 -10.19
N THR A 672 -52.70 1.99 -9.27
CA THR A 672 -53.54 3.19 -9.16
C THR A 672 -52.69 4.40 -8.81
N ARG A 673 -53.16 5.58 -9.21
CA ARG A 673 -52.55 6.87 -8.90
C ARG A 673 -53.62 7.91 -8.61
N SER A 674 -53.35 8.78 -7.65
CA SER A 674 -54.14 9.97 -7.32
C SER A 674 -53.20 11.12 -6.99
N ASN A 675 -53.77 12.28 -6.66
CA ASN A 675 -53.03 13.46 -6.19
C ASN A 675 -52.42 13.29 -4.79
N THR A 676 -52.79 12.24 -4.07
CA THR A 676 -52.38 11.97 -2.69
C THR A 676 -51.74 10.61 -2.52
N SER A 677 -51.92 9.69 -3.47
CA SER A 677 -51.37 8.34 -3.37
C SER A 677 -50.98 7.67 -4.68
N VAL A 678 -50.03 6.74 -4.64
CA VAL A 678 -49.73 5.80 -5.74
C VAL A 678 -49.67 4.39 -5.16
N SER A 679 -50.40 3.46 -5.78
CA SER A 679 -50.36 2.03 -5.42
C SER A 679 -49.59 1.25 -6.46
N ILE A 680 -48.71 0.35 -6.02
CA ILE A 680 -47.93 -0.52 -6.89
C ILE A 680 -48.14 -1.98 -6.52
N SER A 681 -47.89 -2.90 -7.45
CA SER A 681 -47.83 -4.35 -7.22
C SER A 681 -46.64 -5.01 -7.92
N TRP A 682 -46.21 -6.18 -7.44
CA TRP A 682 -45.08 -6.93 -8.01
C TRP A 682 -45.26 -8.45 -7.84
N THR A 683 -44.44 -9.23 -8.54
CA THR A 683 -44.39 -10.70 -8.34
C THR A 683 -43.33 -11.05 -7.29
N ALA A 684 -43.61 -12.06 -6.48
CA ALA A 684 -42.67 -12.53 -5.46
C ALA A 684 -41.35 -13.02 -6.07
N ALA A 685 -40.26 -12.80 -5.33
CA ALA A 685 -38.98 -13.42 -5.62
C ALA A 685 -39.01 -14.94 -5.35
N VAL A 686 -38.04 -15.66 -5.92
CA VAL A 686 -37.77 -17.06 -5.58
C VAL A 686 -37.07 -17.11 -4.21
N ALA A 687 -37.51 -18.00 -3.33
CA ALA A 687 -37.05 -18.06 -1.94
C ALA A 687 -35.63 -18.63 -1.77
N ASN A 688 -35.11 -19.37 -2.76
CA ASN A 688 -33.76 -19.98 -2.75
C ASN A 688 -33.43 -20.69 -1.40
N GLY A 689 -34.35 -21.50 -0.88
CA GLY A 689 -34.14 -22.30 0.33
C GLY A 689 -34.56 -21.63 1.65
N SER A 690 -34.68 -20.30 1.73
CA SER A 690 -35.20 -19.60 2.91
C SER A 690 -36.50 -18.86 2.61
N PRO A 691 -37.62 -19.13 3.32
CA PRO A 691 -38.89 -18.43 3.08
C PRO A 691 -38.73 -16.91 3.14
N ILE A 692 -39.37 -16.21 2.20
CA ILE A 692 -39.39 -14.75 2.18
C ILE A 692 -40.28 -14.27 3.33
N GLY A 693 -39.69 -13.58 4.29
CA GLY A 693 -40.38 -13.05 5.48
C GLY A 693 -40.96 -11.65 5.26
N SER A 694 -40.35 -10.82 4.41
CA SER A 694 -40.89 -9.50 4.07
C SER A 694 -40.34 -8.94 2.76
N ASN A 695 -40.94 -7.84 2.28
CA ASN A 695 -40.43 -7.07 1.15
C ASN A 695 -40.07 -5.64 1.62
N LEU A 696 -38.93 -5.13 1.15
CA LEU A 696 -38.54 -3.73 1.30
C LEU A 696 -38.87 -2.99 0.00
N VAL A 697 -39.72 -1.97 0.11
CA VAL A 697 -40.02 -1.10 -1.03
C VAL A 697 -39.27 0.22 -0.87
N GLU A 698 -38.59 0.64 -1.92
CA GLU A 698 -37.90 1.92 -2.02
C GLU A 698 -38.52 2.75 -3.15
N TYR A 699 -38.60 4.07 -2.96
CA TYR A 699 -39.02 5.03 -3.97
C TYR A 699 -38.02 6.17 -4.12
N GLN A 700 -38.04 6.81 -5.28
CA GLN A 700 -37.32 8.04 -5.57
C GLN A 700 -38.30 9.04 -6.16
N ALA A 701 -38.29 10.27 -5.65
CA ALA A 701 -39.11 11.38 -6.12
C ALA A 701 -38.23 12.39 -6.86
N ASP A 702 -38.62 12.79 -8.06
CA ASP A 702 -38.00 13.85 -8.88
C ASP A 702 -36.46 13.70 -9.04
N GLY A 703 -35.97 12.46 -9.17
CA GLY A 703 -34.54 12.19 -9.34
C GLY A 703 -33.70 12.26 -8.05
N GLY A 704 -34.33 12.37 -6.88
CA GLY A 704 -33.65 12.44 -5.59
C GLY A 704 -33.14 11.10 -5.04
N ALA A 705 -32.73 11.08 -3.77
CA ALA A 705 -32.28 9.85 -3.12
C ALA A 705 -33.41 8.82 -2.93
N TRP A 706 -33.05 7.54 -2.92
CA TRP A 706 -33.97 6.46 -2.58
C TRP A 706 -34.42 6.55 -1.11
N LYS A 707 -35.72 6.42 -0.88
CA LYS A 707 -36.37 6.47 0.44
C LYS A 707 -37.23 5.23 0.64
N SER A 708 -37.36 4.77 1.88
CA SER A 708 -38.26 3.67 2.23
C SER A 708 -39.32 4.15 3.23
N PRO A 709 -40.60 4.26 2.83
CA PRO A 709 -41.65 4.85 3.65
C PRO A 709 -42.42 3.80 4.44
N VAL A 710 -42.15 2.50 4.22
CA VAL A 710 -42.82 1.38 4.91
C VAL A 710 -41.74 0.52 5.58
N PRO A 711 -41.84 0.25 6.90
CA PRO A 711 -40.98 -0.71 7.57
C PRO A 711 -41.07 -2.07 6.87
N ALA A 712 -39.96 -2.82 6.81
CA ALA A 712 -39.89 -4.10 6.10
C ALA A 712 -40.66 -5.24 6.82
N THR A 713 -41.99 -5.13 6.92
CA THR A 713 -42.80 -5.93 7.85
C THR A 713 -43.93 -6.72 7.21
N SER A 714 -44.08 -6.75 5.88
CA SER A 714 -45.09 -7.60 5.25
C SER A 714 -44.61 -8.36 4.01
N ILE A 715 -45.14 -9.58 3.85
CA ILE A 715 -45.08 -10.37 2.61
C ILE A 715 -46.05 -9.86 1.54
N ALA A 716 -46.68 -8.69 1.76
CA ALA A 716 -47.59 -8.09 0.80
C ALA A 716 -46.89 -7.87 -0.53
N ARG A 717 -47.65 -8.05 -1.61
CA ARG A 717 -47.19 -7.88 -3.01
C ARG A 717 -47.76 -6.63 -3.65
N ALA A 718 -48.33 -5.76 -2.83
CA ALA A 718 -48.84 -4.46 -3.22
C ALA A 718 -48.78 -3.51 -2.03
N VAL A 719 -48.44 -2.25 -2.28
CA VAL A 719 -48.36 -1.18 -1.27
C VAL A 719 -48.86 0.12 -1.89
N THR A 720 -49.51 0.95 -1.07
CA THR A 720 -49.93 2.31 -1.43
C THR A 720 -49.10 3.33 -0.68
N PHE A 721 -48.53 4.28 -1.41
CA PHE A 721 -47.66 5.34 -0.89
C PHE A 721 -48.37 6.68 -0.94
N ALA A 722 -48.16 7.50 0.09
CA ALA A 722 -48.51 8.91 0.00
C ALA A 722 -47.55 9.63 -0.95
N VAL A 723 -48.10 10.48 -1.83
CA VAL A 723 -47.31 11.24 -2.80
C VAL A 723 -47.62 12.73 -2.70
N LYS A 724 -46.65 13.54 -3.13
CA LYS A 724 -46.82 14.97 -3.32
C LYS A 724 -47.37 15.21 -4.72
N GLU A 725 -48.46 15.98 -4.79
CA GLU A 725 -49.06 16.39 -6.06
C GLU A 725 -48.02 17.01 -6.99
N GLY A 726 -48.01 16.58 -8.26
CA GLY A 726 -47.10 17.07 -9.30
C GLY A 726 -45.68 16.48 -9.30
N SER A 727 -45.28 15.69 -8.29
CA SER A 727 -43.98 15.01 -8.27
C SER A 727 -43.99 13.70 -9.06
N THR A 728 -42.85 13.33 -9.64
CA THR A 728 -42.65 12.07 -10.37
C THR A 728 -41.96 11.05 -9.49
N TYR A 729 -42.53 9.85 -9.40
CA TYR A 729 -42.05 8.75 -8.55
C TYR A 729 -41.60 7.55 -9.37
N VAL A 730 -40.52 6.91 -8.96
CA VAL A 730 -40.13 5.56 -9.41
C VAL A 730 -39.91 4.65 -8.21
N PHE A 731 -40.17 3.35 -8.38
CA PHE A 731 -40.17 2.36 -7.30
C PHE A 731 -39.29 1.16 -7.63
N ARG A 732 -38.68 0.56 -6.59
CA ARG A 732 -38.02 -0.75 -6.67
C ARG A 732 -38.28 -1.56 -5.40
N VAL A 733 -38.17 -2.88 -5.48
CA VAL A 733 -38.48 -3.79 -4.38
C VAL A 733 -37.33 -4.78 -4.17
N LYS A 734 -37.03 -5.08 -2.90
CA LYS A 734 -36.12 -6.16 -2.49
C LYS A 734 -36.88 -7.16 -1.64
N ALA A 735 -36.62 -8.46 -1.81
CA ALA A 735 -37.15 -9.50 -0.92
C ALA A 735 -36.20 -9.73 0.26
N ILE A 736 -36.74 -10.03 1.43
CA ILE A 736 -35.99 -10.31 2.66
C ILE A 736 -36.40 -11.68 3.18
N SER A 737 -35.42 -12.54 3.42
CA SER A 737 -35.58 -13.81 4.13
C SER A 737 -34.64 -13.88 5.33
N ALA A 738 -34.64 -15.00 6.05
CA ALA A 738 -33.64 -15.27 7.10
C ALA A 738 -32.19 -15.17 6.57
N ALA A 739 -31.98 -15.42 5.27
CA ALA A 739 -30.68 -15.30 4.62
C ALA A 739 -30.19 -13.84 4.51
N GLY A 740 -31.10 -12.86 4.56
CA GLY A 740 -30.81 -11.44 4.36
C GLY A 740 -31.65 -10.82 3.24
N THR A 741 -31.25 -9.62 2.80
CA THR A 741 -31.92 -8.86 1.74
C THR A 741 -31.37 -9.23 0.35
N GLY A 742 -32.24 -9.70 -0.53
CA GLY A 742 -31.92 -10.01 -1.92
C GLY A 742 -31.71 -8.75 -2.80
N PRO A 743 -31.33 -8.94 -4.07
CA PRO A 743 -31.11 -7.86 -5.02
C PRO A 743 -32.38 -7.04 -5.29
N SER A 744 -32.18 -5.80 -5.75
CA SER A 744 -33.29 -4.92 -6.16
C SER A 744 -33.93 -5.42 -7.45
N SER A 745 -35.26 -5.32 -7.53
CA SER A 745 -35.98 -5.42 -8.79
C SER A 745 -35.51 -4.35 -9.78
N PRO A 746 -35.75 -4.53 -11.09
CA PRO A 746 -35.75 -3.42 -12.04
C PRO A 746 -36.66 -2.29 -11.54
N VAL A 747 -36.28 -1.04 -11.85
CA VAL A 747 -37.05 0.14 -11.48
C VAL A 747 -38.37 0.15 -12.25
N SER A 748 -39.46 0.57 -11.59
CA SER A 748 -40.78 0.73 -12.21
C SER A 748 -40.75 1.76 -13.35
N LEU A 749 -41.84 1.84 -14.10
CA LEU A 749 -42.09 3.05 -14.90
C LEU A 749 -42.31 4.25 -13.98
N SER A 750 -42.06 5.45 -14.49
CA SER A 750 -42.32 6.71 -13.78
C SER A 750 -43.82 6.91 -13.56
N ALA A 751 -44.20 7.19 -12.32
CA ALA A 751 -45.54 7.57 -11.92
C ALA A 751 -45.55 9.07 -11.60
N LEU A 752 -46.08 9.89 -12.51
CA LEU A 752 -46.43 11.26 -12.19
C LEU A 752 -47.62 11.24 -11.23
N ALA A 753 -47.47 11.81 -10.03
CA ALA A 753 -48.57 12.00 -9.09
C ALA A 753 -49.63 12.87 -9.79
N ALA A 754 -50.86 12.37 -9.82
CA ALA A 754 -51.93 13.04 -10.55
C ALA A 754 -52.20 14.43 -9.96
N SER A 755 -52.82 15.31 -10.74
CA SER A 755 -53.23 16.62 -10.24
C SER A 755 -54.73 16.61 -9.96
N ALA A 756 -55.14 17.18 -8.84
CA ALA A 756 -56.56 17.23 -8.49
C ALA A 756 -57.34 17.99 -9.59
N PRO A 757 -58.61 17.63 -9.85
CA PRO A 757 -59.46 18.48 -10.68
C PRO A 757 -59.50 19.90 -10.08
N SER A 758 -59.68 20.92 -10.90
CA SER A 758 -59.92 22.27 -10.33
C SER A 758 -61.25 22.30 -9.59
N ALA A 759 -61.39 23.16 -8.58
CA ALA A 759 -62.69 23.39 -7.96
C ALA A 759 -63.72 23.84 -9.02
N PRO A 760 -64.99 23.43 -8.92
CA PRO A 760 -66.07 24.00 -9.73
C PRO A 760 -66.14 25.52 -9.50
N ILE A 761 -66.22 26.27 -10.59
CA ILE A 761 -66.24 27.75 -10.57
C ILE A 761 -67.67 28.28 -10.67
N GLN A 762 -67.91 29.55 -10.32
CA GLN A 762 -69.19 30.22 -10.57
C GLN A 762 -70.42 29.49 -9.98
N LEU A 763 -70.33 29.02 -8.74
CA LEU A 763 -71.49 28.46 -8.04
C LEU A 763 -72.55 29.55 -7.83
N THR A 764 -73.71 29.40 -8.46
CA THR A 764 -74.81 30.35 -8.42
C THR A 764 -76.10 29.68 -7.96
N ALA A 765 -76.92 30.43 -7.24
CA ALA A 765 -78.24 30.00 -6.80
C ALA A 765 -79.32 30.67 -7.64
N GLY A 766 -80.23 29.88 -8.18
CA GLY A 766 -81.39 30.33 -8.94
C GLY A 766 -82.70 30.08 -8.19
N THR A 767 -83.78 30.71 -8.66
CA THR A 767 -85.12 30.53 -8.11
C THR A 767 -85.84 29.35 -8.75
N THR A 768 -86.64 28.62 -7.98
CA THR A 768 -87.62 27.65 -8.48
C THR A 768 -89.04 28.17 -8.22
N ASN A 769 -90.03 27.59 -8.91
CA ASN A 769 -91.44 27.96 -8.74
C ASN A 769 -92.14 27.16 -7.61
N LEU A 770 -91.40 26.36 -6.84
CA LEU A 770 -91.92 25.45 -5.83
C LEU A 770 -91.34 25.78 -4.45
N ALA A 771 -92.19 25.80 -3.42
CA ALA A 771 -91.79 26.13 -2.05
C ALA A 771 -90.78 25.09 -1.50
N GLY A 772 -89.76 25.57 -0.78
CA GLY A 772 -88.76 24.71 -0.15
C GLY A 772 -87.78 24.03 -1.11
N GLN A 773 -87.60 24.57 -2.31
CA GLN A 773 -86.61 24.10 -3.29
C GLN A 773 -85.68 25.21 -3.75
N ILE A 774 -84.46 24.86 -4.14
CA ILE A 774 -83.54 25.81 -4.79
C ILE A 774 -82.73 25.14 -5.89
N ALA A 775 -82.59 25.83 -7.02
CA ALA A 775 -81.74 25.39 -8.11
C ALA A 775 -80.34 25.96 -7.91
N VAL A 776 -79.31 25.12 -8.04
CA VAL A 776 -77.91 25.55 -8.02
C VAL A 776 -77.23 25.14 -9.32
N ALA A 777 -76.39 26.03 -9.86
CA ALA A 777 -75.63 25.79 -11.08
C ALA A 777 -74.15 26.16 -10.89
N TRP A 778 -73.25 25.49 -11.60
CA TRP A 778 -71.81 25.73 -11.52
C TRP A 778 -71.15 25.60 -12.89
N GLY A 779 -69.98 26.23 -13.05
CA GLY A 779 -69.12 26.08 -14.20
C GLY A 779 -68.30 24.77 -14.15
N LYS A 780 -67.99 24.23 -15.33
CA LYS A 780 -67.26 22.97 -15.50
C LYS A 780 -65.85 23.06 -14.87
N ALA A 781 -65.49 22.07 -14.06
CA ALA A 781 -64.13 21.91 -13.55
C ALA A 781 -63.17 21.43 -14.64
N ASN A 782 -61.91 21.89 -14.61
CA ASN A 782 -60.82 21.29 -15.39
C ASN A 782 -60.43 19.95 -14.76
N LEU A 783 -60.68 18.86 -15.49
CA LEU A 783 -60.43 17.49 -15.04
C LEU A 783 -58.99 17.01 -15.32
N ARG A 784 -58.12 17.89 -15.84
CA ARG A 784 -56.67 17.68 -16.01
C ARG A 784 -56.28 16.35 -16.69
N GLY A 785 -57.04 15.95 -17.71
CA GLY A 785 -56.78 14.74 -18.50
C GLY A 785 -57.66 13.53 -18.16
N VAL A 786 -58.48 13.60 -17.11
CA VAL A 786 -59.47 12.55 -16.80
C VAL A 786 -60.75 12.79 -17.61
N PRO A 787 -61.32 11.78 -18.30
CA PRO A 787 -62.47 11.97 -19.18
C PRO A 787 -63.79 12.25 -18.43
N TYR A 788 -63.93 11.80 -17.17
CA TYR A 788 -65.17 11.92 -16.39
C TYR A 788 -64.90 12.29 -14.93
N GLY A 789 -65.80 13.09 -14.34
CA GLY A 789 -65.81 13.44 -12.92
C GLY A 789 -67.25 13.45 -12.38
N ARG A 790 -67.44 12.98 -11.15
CA ARG A 790 -68.73 12.96 -10.44
C ARG A 790 -68.88 14.25 -9.64
N TYR A 791 -70.07 14.86 -9.66
CA TYR A 791 -70.34 16.06 -8.89
C TYR A 791 -71.26 15.74 -7.72
N THR A 792 -70.89 16.19 -6.53
CA THR A 792 -71.69 16.07 -5.31
C THR A 792 -72.06 17.47 -4.83
N VAL A 793 -73.36 17.72 -4.70
CA VAL A 793 -73.91 18.96 -4.17
C VAL A 793 -74.23 18.76 -2.70
N ALA A 794 -73.60 19.55 -1.84
CA ALA A 794 -73.78 19.46 -0.40
C ALA A 794 -74.32 20.77 0.18
N TRP A 795 -75.23 20.68 1.15
CA TRP A 795 -75.80 21.83 1.86
C TRP A 795 -75.90 21.62 3.38
N LYS A 796 -75.85 22.70 4.15
CA LYS A 796 -76.09 22.69 5.60
C LYS A 796 -76.64 24.02 6.10
N VAL A 797 -77.24 24.01 7.29
CA VAL A 797 -77.47 25.22 8.07
C VAL A 797 -76.21 25.61 8.87
N LYS A 798 -76.13 26.84 9.36
CA LYS A 798 -75.01 27.29 10.20
C LYS A 798 -74.90 26.40 11.45
N GLY A 799 -73.73 25.78 11.66
CA GLY A 799 -73.48 24.86 12.78
C GLY A 799 -74.06 23.45 12.63
N GLY A 800 -74.79 23.15 11.55
CA GLY A 800 -75.35 21.82 11.28
C GLY A 800 -74.43 20.89 10.50
N ALA A 801 -74.82 19.62 10.40
CA ALA A 801 -74.17 18.63 9.55
C ALA A 801 -74.46 18.86 8.06
N TRP A 802 -73.53 18.46 7.19
CA TRP A 802 -73.73 18.50 5.74
C TRP A 802 -74.66 17.38 5.29
N GLN A 803 -75.68 17.74 4.50
CA GLN A 803 -76.40 16.82 3.65
C GLN A 803 -75.81 16.90 2.24
N ALA A 804 -75.85 15.80 1.48
CA ALA A 804 -75.24 15.75 0.16
C ALA A 804 -76.00 14.80 -0.77
N GLU A 805 -76.09 15.19 -2.03
CA GLU A 805 -76.64 14.39 -3.13
C GLU A 805 -75.66 14.40 -4.31
N GLU A 806 -75.55 13.28 -5.01
CA GLU A 806 -74.80 13.18 -6.26
C GLU A 806 -75.68 13.72 -7.41
N ASP A 807 -75.12 14.59 -8.27
CA ASP A 807 -75.82 15.07 -9.48
C ASP A 807 -75.91 13.93 -10.50
N PRO A 808 -77.12 13.44 -10.83
CA PRO A 808 -77.25 12.24 -11.66
C PRO A 808 -77.08 12.50 -13.16
N VAL A 809 -77.03 13.76 -13.63
CA VAL A 809 -77.18 14.07 -15.07
C VAL A 809 -76.00 14.84 -15.69
N LEU A 810 -74.94 15.18 -14.94
CA LEU A 810 -73.77 15.93 -15.46
C LEU A 810 -74.15 17.23 -16.21
N LEU A 811 -75.30 17.82 -15.90
CA LEU A 811 -75.79 19.06 -16.53
C LEU A 811 -75.26 20.33 -15.84
N TRP A 812 -74.35 20.16 -14.89
CA TRP A 812 -73.76 21.24 -14.08
C TRP A 812 -74.81 22.07 -13.33
N ARG A 813 -75.92 21.43 -12.96
CA ARG A 813 -77.03 22.01 -12.20
C ARG A 813 -77.73 20.95 -11.36
N HIS A 814 -78.22 21.32 -10.18
CA HIS A 814 -78.99 20.43 -9.29
C HIS A 814 -80.10 21.20 -8.58
N THR A 815 -81.18 20.51 -8.22
CA THR A 815 -82.26 21.10 -7.41
C THR A 815 -82.29 20.47 -6.04
N ILE A 816 -82.01 21.26 -5.01
CA ILE A 816 -82.09 20.82 -3.60
C ILE A 816 -83.54 21.01 -3.16
N THR A 817 -84.10 20.00 -2.47
CA THR A 817 -85.50 19.99 -2.01
C THR A 817 -85.60 19.85 -0.49
N GLY A 818 -86.78 20.12 0.08
CA GLY A 818 -87.03 19.95 1.53
C GLY A 818 -86.46 21.06 2.41
N LEU A 819 -86.18 22.24 1.84
CA LEU A 819 -85.61 23.39 2.56
C LEU A 819 -86.69 24.19 3.30
N LYS A 820 -86.35 24.73 4.46
CA LYS A 820 -87.29 25.53 5.28
C LYS A 820 -87.20 27.01 4.93
N LYS A 821 -88.36 27.64 4.72
CA LYS A 821 -88.49 29.09 4.55
C LYS A 821 -87.90 29.84 5.76
N GLY A 822 -87.16 30.91 5.50
CA GLY A 822 -86.51 31.76 6.50
C GLY A 822 -85.15 31.27 7.00
N VAL A 823 -84.65 30.14 6.49
CA VAL A 823 -83.37 29.55 6.91
C VAL A 823 -82.28 29.80 5.85
N THR A 824 -81.07 30.16 6.29
CA THR A 824 -79.89 30.25 5.42
C THR A 824 -79.19 28.90 5.34
N TYR A 825 -79.05 28.38 4.13
CA TYR A 825 -78.28 27.17 3.84
C TYR A 825 -76.96 27.55 3.14
N PHE A 826 -75.86 26.96 3.57
CA PHE A 826 -74.57 27.02 2.89
C PHE A 826 -74.47 25.86 1.94
N VAL A 827 -74.28 26.13 0.66
CA VAL A 827 -74.16 25.13 -0.40
C VAL A 827 -72.74 25.11 -0.96
N ARG A 828 -72.20 23.92 -1.24
CA ARG A 828 -70.93 23.74 -1.95
C ARG A 828 -71.07 22.59 -2.96
N VAL A 829 -70.30 22.66 -4.03
CA VAL A 829 -70.24 21.60 -5.04
C VAL A 829 -68.83 21.01 -5.05
N THR A 830 -68.74 19.69 -4.99
CA THR A 830 -67.46 18.95 -5.03
C THR A 830 -67.42 18.13 -6.30
N VAL A 831 -66.36 18.27 -7.10
CA VAL A 831 -66.06 17.33 -8.18
C VAL A 831 -65.09 16.26 -7.68
N THR A 832 -65.37 15.01 -7.99
CA THR A 832 -64.55 13.85 -7.62
C THR A 832 -64.23 13.05 -8.88
N THR A 833 -62.95 12.83 -9.15
CA THR A 833 -62.45 11.93 -10.19
C THR A 833 -61.76 10.74 -9.54
N ILE A 834 -61.33 9.77 -10.35
CA ILE A 834 -60.44 8.69 -9.90
C ILE A 834 -59.09 9.23 -9.38
N GLU A 835 -58.72 10.47 -9.73
CA GLU A 835 -57.43 11.08 -9.40
C GLU A 835 -57.50 12.04 -8.20
N GLY A 836 -58.69 12.39 -7.68
CA GLY A 836 -58.87 13.25 -6.50
C GLY A 836 -60.20 14.01 -6.47
N SER A 837 -60.40 14.90 -5.48
CA SER A 837 -61.60 15.76 -5.41
C SER A 837 -61.26 17.22 -5.10
N ALA A 838 -62.12 18.14 -5.56
CA ALA A 838 -62.02 19.57 -5.27
C ALA A 838 -63.40 20.20 -5.07
N ALA A 839 -63.52 21.01 -4.02
CA ALA A 839 -64.78 21.66 -3.64
C ALA A 839 -64.76 23.16 -3.97
N SER A 840 -65.89 23.69 -4.43
CA SER A 840 -66.12 25.12 -4.58
C SER A 840 -66.12 25.82 -3.22
N THR A 841 -65.93 27.14 -3.22
CA THR A 841 -66.30 27.98 -2.08
C THR A 841 -67.78 27.79 -1.75
N SER A 842 -68.13 27.84 -0.45
CA SER A 842 -69.52 27.72 -0.03
C SER A 842 -70.28 29.02 -0.26
N VAL A 843 -71.49 28.93 -0.79
CA VAL A 843 -72.39 30.08 -1.00
C VAL A 843 -73.52 29.98 0.02
N GLY A 844 -73.71 31.04 0.82
CA GLY A 844 -74.82 31.14 1.76
C GLY A 844 -76.08 31.66 1.07
N ILE A 845 -77.18 30.94 1.18
CA ILE A 845 -78.43 31.24 0.47
C ILE A 845 -79.59 31.26 1.44
N LEU A 846 -80.32 32.38 1.51
CA LEU A 846 -81.52 32.54 2.31
C LEU A 846 -82.75 32.06 1.53
N ILE A 847 -83.52 31.14 2.10
CA ILE A 847 -84.75 30.63 1.48
C ILE A 847 -85.92 31.55 1.79
N THR A 848 -86.39 32.30 0.78
CA THR A 848 -87.39 33.37 0.96
C THR A 848 -88.83 32.94 0.65
N LYS A 849 -89.02 31.86 -0.10
CA LYS A 849 -90.29 31.20 -0.41
C LYS A 849 -90.13 29.70 -0.25
#